data_AF-A0A6L6EPG9-F1
#
_entry.id   AF-A0A6L6EPG9-F1
#
_cell.length_a   1.000
_cell.length_b   1.000
_cell.length_c   1.000
_cell.angle_alpha   90.00
_cell.angle_beta   90.00
_cell.angle_gamma   90.00
#
_symmetry.space_group_name_H-M   'P 1'
#
loop_
_entity.id
_entity.type
_entity.pdbx_description
1 polymer ?
#
loop_
_entity_poly.entity_id
_entity_poly.type
_entity_poly.pdbx_seq_one_letter_code
_entity_poly.pdbx_strand_id
1 'polypeptide(L)'
;MSFPRPDINRRSSGSGHGRGAALMLALIAIIMLASACLPADLAAKLVTPSTSGRVQGEGPLTSIWNASKEKAACGLTATQLSAMLIVPTSFESGTKSPSPMTLSRWDNVNVWSLNKNLFPFAATDGPYTGAFYSPGIGLWQFDSAGGWNLTAASAIDTDTSAMQAATTIAYRWCNAPADRLADPVRRRAYAWAAWYYCNTDSRCEDAYDSLLTDDKLDIGIDSSIDHLGGMEKRVCNVLGLGEGLTCYYIDPARAQGSRSWTFGTYDPARPDYLTPLPKPFYDIESGGNEYRIWVRDDTGFDIGITAVKPVTSNARTSVVWSRASNLCDITVQRGDCAKARVADTPWGPRTVDPFGSFDSSEVSVLNRVTLTGWTIDPDTNDPTPVDISVDGTTVKRVTANKVRTDVSAVVSGYGDEHGFETTVDLTGGEHSVCATAVNIGEFGTGDKSMGCRSVMIEGEPIGALQSVVAAVGGVNLRGYAFDADTDDPLQVQVYADDKYINSITADVARSDLAKDHPTFGPNHGFSKFVRLRAGARRVCAVAVNAAPSGSSNTTLGCTTVTVDGQPFGSFDSVSTAPGGFRVWGWAFDPETADAKVRVTVDGVLVKTALTGVERPDVAGVYPNLGVRHGFNAVIPSSPGTHSVCVTAVNEGAGGADQPLGCRSVTVVAASPIGNLEFANRGFGGVILGGWAIDPDTVAPINLRVTVTGEPAKTFRAADSRPDVGVAYPGYGENHGFLVYVAIPAAPTTVCVQLINVGAPMPNSTLSCRVY
;
A
#
# COMPACT_ATOMS: atom_id res chain seq x y z
N MET A 1 38.76 -51.60 -28.69
CA MET A 1 39.15 -52.95 -29.17
C MET A 1 37.91 -53.61 -29.72
N SER A 2 38.02 -54.13 -30.93
CA SER A 2 36.91 -54.40 -31.84
C SER A 2 36.50 -55.89 -31.85
N PHE A 3 35.22 -56.12 -32.19
CA PHE A 3 34.63 -57.31 -32.84
C PHE A 3 34.50 -58.60 -31.99
N PRO A 4 33.58 -59.55 -32.31
CA PRO A 4 33.13 -59.90 -33.67
C PRO A 4 31.65 -60.32 -33.91
N ARG A 5 31.33 -60.45 -35.21
CA ARG A 5 30.19 -61.16 -35.85
C ARG A 5 30.22 -62.69 -35.58
N PRO A 6 29.19 -63.48 -35.97
CA PRO A 6 29.10 -64.12 -37.33
C PRO A 6 27.65 -64.14 -37.93
N ASP A 7 27.44 -64.06 -39.26
CA ASP A 7 27.34 -65.13 -40.32
C ASP A 7 26.24 -66.20 -40.13
N ILE A 8 25.62 -66.86 -41.12
CA ILE A 8 25.27 -66.67 -42.56
C ILE A 8 24.32 -67.88 -42.90
N ASN A 9 23.34 -67.68 -43.80
CA ASN A 9 22.67 -68.61 -44.75
C ASN A 9 21.80 -69.86 -44.38
N ARG A 10 20.55 -69.78 -44.89
CA ARG A 10 19.81 -70.68 -45.84
C ARG A 10 19.37 -72.11 -45.48
N ARG A 11 18.06 -72.36 -45.67
CA ARG A 11 17.38 -73.29 -46.64
C ARG A 11 15.85 -73.10 -46.48
N SER A 12 15.07 -72.62 -47.48
CA SER A 12 14.39 -73.34 -48.59
C SER A 12 13.60 -74.58 -48.13
N SER A 13 12.33 -74.84 -48.47
CA SER A 13 11.57 -74.52 -49.70
C SER A 13 10.11 -75.02 -49.64
N GLY A 14 9.22 -74.31 -50.36
CA GLY A 14 8.05 -74.80 -51.12
C GLY A 14 6.83 -75.31 -50.34
N SER A 15 5.58 -75.23 -50.80
CA SER A 15 4.86 -74.77 -52.01
C SER A 15 3.37 -74.89 -51.61
N GLY A 16 2.34 -74.21 -52.13
CA GLY A 16 2.08 -73.37 -53.28
C GLY A 16 0.53 -73.24 -53.40
N HIS A 17 0.10 -72.41 -54.36
CA HIS A 17 -1.28 -72.21 -54.87
C HIS A 17 -2.24 -71.43 -53.94
N GLY A 18 -2.89 -70.34 -54.36
CA GLY A 18 -2.99 -69.69 -55.66
C GLY A 18 -4.36 -69.00 -55.80
N ARG A 19 -4.36 -67.86 -56.50
CA ARG A 19 -5.51 -67.08 -57.05
C ARG A 19 -6.21 -66.13 -56.05
N GLY A 20 -6.38 -64.82 -56.31
CA GLY A 20 -6.30 -64.07 -57.56
C GLY A 20 -5.83 -62.62 -57.42
N ALA A 21 -4.95 -62.26 -58.37
CA ALA A 21 -4.70 -60.95 -58.96
C ALA A 21 -6.01 -60.37 -59.56
N ALA A 22 -6.20 -59.09 -59.92
CA ALA A 22 -5.39 -57.88 -59.99
C ALA A 22 -6.37 -56.73 -60.29
N LEU A 23 -5.99 -55.48 -59.99
CA LEU A 23 -6.04 -54.42 -61.00
C LEU A 23 -5.05 -53.32 -60.63
N MET A 24 -4.18 -53.01 -61.59
CA MET A 24 -3.12 -52.01 -61.55
C MET A 24 -3.52 -50.89 -62.52
N LEU A 25 -3.11 -49.65 -62.20
CA LEU A 25 -3.00 -48.48 -63.08
C LEU A 25 -4.29 -47.79 -63.57
N ALA A 26 -4.56 -46.61 -62.98
CA ALA A 26 -4.91 -45.42 -63.75
C ALA A 26 -4.46 -44.16 -62.97
N LEU A 27 -3.35 -43.60 -63.42
CA LEU A 27 -2.84 -42.29 -63.07
C LEU A 27 -3.64 -41.26 -63.88
N ILE A 28 -4.61 -40.56 -63.26
CA ILE A 28 -5.08 -39.25 -63.73
C ILE A 28 -5.20 -38.37 -62.48
N ALA A 29 -4.21 -37.50 -62.31
CA ALA A 29 -4.33 -36.34 -61.47
C ALA A 29 -5.43 -35.45 -62.08
N ILE A 30 -6.63 -35.48 -61.50
CA ILE A 30 -7.58 -34.38 -61.65
C ILE A 30 -7.06 -33.28 -60.72
N ILE A 31 -6.11 -32.50 -61.23
CA ILE A 31 -5.93 -31.13 -60.77
C ILE A 31 -7.20 -30.42 -61.24
N MET A 32 -8.21 -30.33 -60.37
CA MET A 32 -9.23 -29.30 -60.51
C MET A 32 -8.54 -27.97 -60.20
N LEU A 33 -7.94 -27.37 -61.23
CA LEU A 33 -7.89 -25.93 -61.33
C LEU A 33 -9.34 -25.49 -61.48
N ALA A 34 -10.00 -25.22 -60.36
CA ALA A 34 -11.17 -24.37 -60.36
C ALA A 34 -10.69 -22.98 -60.76
N SER A 35 -10.58 -22.74 -62.07
CA SER A 35 -10.68 -21.38 -62.58
C SER A 35 -12.09 -20.93 -62.21
N ALA A 36 -12.22 -20.22 -61.09
CA ALA A 36 -13.42 -19.48 -60.80
C ALA A 36 -13.73 -18.66 -62.06
N CYS A 37 -14.90 -18.88 -62.64
CA CYS A 37 -15.36 -18.12 -63.77
C CYS A 37 -16.29 -17.06 -63.17
N LEU A 38 -15.99 -15.77 -63.38
CA LEU A 38 -16.88 -14.67 -63.01
C LEU A 38 -18.34 -15.02 -63.35
N PRO A 39 -19.29 -14.78 -62.42
CA PRO A 39 -20.71 -14.99 -62.70
C PRO A 39 -21.14 -14.30 -64.00
N ALA A 40 -21.88 -15.00 -64.86
CA ALA A 40 -22.23 -14.49 -66.18
C ALA A 40 -23.02 -13.16 -66.13
N ASP A 41 -23.81 -12.96 -65.08
CA ASP A 41 -24.54 -11.73 -64.80
C ASP A 41 -23.63 -10.57 -64.36
N LEU A 42 -22.56 -10.86 -63.61
CA LEU A 42 -21.51 -9.89 -63.30
C LEU A 42 -20.70 -9.55 -64.55
N ALA A 43 -20.26 -10.55 -65.32
CA ALA A 43 -19.47 -10.35 -66.53
C ALA A 43 -20.18 -9.44 -67.55
N ALA A 44 -21.51 -9.56 -67.67
CA ALA A 44 -22.33 -8.68 -68.53
C ALA A 44 -22.37 -7.21 -68.07
N LYS A 45 -22.04 -6.95 -66.80
CA LYS A 45 -22.06 -5.64 -66.16
C LYS A 45 -20.68 -5.01 -66.02
N LEU A 46 -19.64 -5.59 -66.61
CA LEU A 46 -18.29 -5.02 -66.63
C LEU A 46 -18.00 -4.29 -67.94
N VAL A 47 -17.19 -3.23 -67.84
CA VAL A 47 -16.54 -2.61 -69.01
C VAL A 47 -15.27 -3.41 -69.32
N THR A 48 -15.17 -3.93 -70.55
CA THR A 48 -14.03 -4.77 -70.97
C THR A 48 -13.43 -4.25 -72.29
N PRO A 49 -12.15 -3.83 -72.33
CA PRO A 49 -11.24 -3.68 -71.18
C PRO A 49 -11.61 -2.47 -70.31
N SER A 50 -11.29 -2.52 -69.03
CA SER A 50 -11.51 -1.40 -68.11
C SER A 50 -10.62 -0.20 -68.47
N THR A 51 -11.16 1.01 -68.31
CA THR A 51 -10.48 2.30 -68.54
C THR A 51 -10.31 3.15 -67.27
N SER A 52 -10.89 2.75 -66.13
CA SER A 52 -10.81 3.50 -64.88
C SER A 52 -9.43 3.51 -64.21
N GLY A 53 -8.55 2.57 -64.60
CA GLY A 53 -7.23 2.37 -63.98
C GLY A 53 -7.29 1.78 -62.56
N ARG A 54 -8.50 1.41 -62.08
CA ARG A 54 -8.72 0.73 -60.80
C ARG A 54 -8.83 -0.76 -61.02
N VAL A 55 -8.36 -1.54 -60.05
CA VAL A 55 -8.41 -3.01 -60.11
C VAL A 55 -9.00 -3.52 -58.80
N GLN A 56 -9.82 -4.56 -58.88
CA GLN A 56 -10.37 -5.27 -57.74
C GLN A 56 -10.10 -6.78 -57.89
N GLY A 57 -9.91 -7.46 -56.77
CA GLY A 57 -9.81 -8.92 -56.75
C GLY A 57 -11.09 -9.58 -57.28
N GLU A 58 -10.95 -10.65 -58.05
CA GLU A 58 -12.09 -11.38 -58.63
C GLU A 58 -13.06 -11.90 -57.56
N GLY A 59 -12.55 -12.48 -56.47
CA GLY A 59 -13.37 -12.92 -55.34
C GLY A 59 -14.14 -11.77 -54.69
N PRO A 60 -13.44 -10.72 -54.19
CA PRO A 60 -14.08 -9.53 -53.62
C PRO A 60 -15.11 -8.87 -54.54
N LEU A 61 -14.81 -8.76 -55.84
CA LEU A 61 -15.73 -8.18 -56.81
C LEU A 61 -17.00 -9.02 -56.96
N THR A 62 -16.87 -10.34 -56.94
CA THR A 62 -18.00 -11.28 -56.95
C THR A 62 -18.86 -11.15 -55.69
N SER A 63 -18.23 -11.08 -54.51
CA SER A 63 -18.94 -10.86 -53.23
C SER A 63 -19.69 -9.53 -53.21
N ILE A 64 -19.05 -8.46 -53.67
CA ILE A 64 -19.65 -7.11 -53.80
C ILE A 64 -20.86 -7.14 -54.71
N TRP A 65 -20.77 -7.80 -55.87
CA TRP A 65 -21.88 -7.93 -56.80
C TRP A 65 -23.06 -8.69 -56.20
N ASN A 66 -22.79 -9.82 -55.55
CA ASN A 66 -23.83 -10.63 -54.91
C ASN A 66 -24.54 -9.88 -53.78
N ALA A 67 -23.78 -9.22 -52.90
CA ALA A 67 -24.34 -8.36 -51.86
C ALA A 67 -25.15 -7.20 -52.44
N SER A 68 -24.68 -6.61 -53.54
CA SER A 68 -25.38 -5.50 -54.20
C SER A 68 -26.69 -5.94 -54.83
N LYS A 69 -26.74 -7.12 -55.48
CA LYS A 69 -27.99 -7.67 -56.00
C LYS A 69 -29.02 -7.88 -54.90
N GLU A 70 -28.59 -8.30 -53.72
CA GLU A 70 -29.49 -8.54 -52.59
C GLU A 70 -29.97 -7.24 -51.93
N LYS A 71 -29.09 -6.25 -51.78
CA LYS A 71 -29.36 -5.04 -50.98
C LYS A 71 -29.71 -3.79 -51.78
N ALA A 72 -29.56 -3.79 -53.10
CA ALA A 72 -29.93 -2.65 -53.93
C ALA A 72 -31.42 -2.31 -53.76
N ALA A 73 -31.69 -1.07 -53.34
CA ALA A 73 -33.03 -0.60 -53.01
C ALA A 73 -33.13 0.92 -53.23
N CYS A 74 -34.35 1.45 -53.13
CA CYS A 74 -34.63 2.89 -53.20
C CYS A 74 -34.06 3.57 -54.45
N GLY A 75 -34.19 2.88 -55.60
CA GLY A 75 -33.75 3.37 -56.90
C GLY A 75 -32.28 3.10 -57.25
N LEU A 76 -31.49 2.48 -56.36
CA LEU A 76 -30.15 2.00 -56.72
C LEU A 76 -30.23 0.75 -57.58
N THR A 77 -29.43 0.70 -58.65
CA THR A 77 -29.13 -0.55 -59.34
C THR A 77 -28.05 -1.34 -58.60
N ALA A 78 -27.97 -2.65 -58.83
CA ALA A 78 -26.90 -3.47 -58.29
C ALA A 78 -25.51 -2.97 -58.75
N THR A 79 -25.39 -2.44 -59.97
CA THR A 79 -24.14 -1.84 -60.48
C THR A 79 -23.78 -0.58 -59.68
N GLN A 80 -24.75 0.31 -59.44
CA GLN A 80 -24.52 1.53 -58.66
C GLN A 80 -24.11 1.22 -57.22
N LEU A 81 -24.79 0.27 -56.56
CA LEU A 81 -24.41 -0.14 -55.22
C LEU A 81 -23.04 -0.83 -55.19
N SER A 82 -22.69 -1.61 -56.22
CA SER A 82 -21.35 -2.22 -56.36
C SER A 82 -20.26 -1.14 -56.44
N ALA A 83 -20.47 -0.10 -57.27
CA ALA A 83 -19.55 1.03 -57.32
C ALA A 83 -19.43 1.74 -55.96
N MET A 84 -20.56 1.95 -55.26
CA MET A 84 -20.54 2.54 -53.92
C MET A 84 -19.79 1.68 -52.89
N LEU A 85 -19.77 0.36 -53.03
CA LEU A 85 -19.05 -0.54 -52.13
C LEU A 85 -17.54 -0.58 -52.39
N ILE A 86 -17.12 -0.40 -53.64
CA ILE A 86 -15.71 -0.36 -54.05
C ILE A 86 -15.04 0.96 -53.65
N VAL A 87 -15.79 2.06 -53.64
CA VAL A 87 -15.22 3.38 -53.35
C VAL A 87 -14.45 3.41 -52.02
N PRO A 88 -15.02 3.02 -50.85
CA PRO A 88 -14.30 3.04 -49.58
C PRO A 88 -13.05 2.16 -49.55
N THR A 89 -12.98 1.12 -50.37
CA THR A 89 -11.89 0.13 -50.37
C THR A 89 -10.69 0.57 -51.22
N SER A 90 -10.90 1.55 -52.11
CA SER A 90 -9.95 1.90 -53.17
C SER A 90 -8.85 2.89 -52.78
N PHE A 91 -8.85 3.39 -51.54
CA PHE A 91 -7.92 4.43 -51.08
C PHE A 91 -6.63 3.88 -50.45
N GLU A 92 -6.66 2.66 -49.90
CA GLU A 92 -5.51 2.10 -49.16
C GLU A 92 -4.49 1.36 -50.05
N SER A 93 -4.88 1.00 -51.27
CA SER A 93 -4.09 0.20 -52.20
C SER A 93 -3.56 0.97 -53.42
N GLY A 94 -3.99 2.23 -53.59
CA GLY A 94 -3.63 3.05 -54.75
C GLY A 94 -4.13 2.41 -56.05
N THR A 95 -3.21 2.11 -56.98
CA THR A 95 -3.53 1.46 -58.26
C THR A 95 -3.55 -0.07 -58.21
N LYS A 96 -3.17 -0.67 -57.07
CA LYS A 96 -3.21 -2.13 -56.87
C LYS A 96 -4.57 -2.55 -56.32
N SER A 97 -4.96 -3.79 -56.56
CA SER A 97 -6.12 -4.40 -55.94
C SER A 97 -6.00 -4.38 -54.41
N PRO A 98 -6.97 -3.87 -53.66
CA PRO A 98 -6.90 -3.86 -52.21
C PRO A 98 -7.01 -5.28 -51.63
N SER A 99 -6.33 -5.49 -50.51
CA SER A 99 -6.25 -6.79 -49.84
C SER A 99 -7.50 -7.03 -48.98
N PRO A 100 -8.18 -8.18 -49.10
CA PRO A 100 -9.21 -8.56 -48.14
C PRO A 100 -8.67 -8.78 -46.72
N MET A 101 -7.39 -9.14 -46.57
CA MET A 101 -6.74 -9.41 -45.28
C MET A 101 -6.08 -8.18 -44.64
N THR A 102 -6.47 -6.95 -44.99
CA THR A 102 -5.82 -5.77 -44.42
C THR A 102 -6.05 -5.70 -42.90
N LEU A 103 -4.96 -5.63 -42.12
CA LEU A 103 -4.98 -5.48 -40.67
C LEU A 103 -4.48 -4.07 -40.31
N SER A 104 -5.31 -3.25 -39.64
CA SER A 104 -4.96 -1.88 -39.25
C SER A 104 -3.70 -1.84 -38.37
N ARG A 105 -2.86 -0.82 -38.61
CA ARG A 105 -1.60 -0.58 -37.89
C ARG A 105 -1.43 0.82 -37.29
N TRP A 106 -2.51 1.62 -37.27
CA TRP A 106 -2.45 3.02 -36.82
C TRP A 106 -3.15 3.27 -35.48
N ASP A 107 -3.64 2.21 -34.84
CA ASP A 107 -4.26 2.22 -33.52
C ASP A 107 -3.21 2.26 -32.39
N ASN A 108 -2.34 3.26 -32.43
CA ASN A 108 -1.24 3.44 -31.49
C ASN A 108 -1.69 4.13 -30.18
N VAL A 109 -0.84 4.15 -29.16
CA VAL A 109 -1.22 4.67 -27.82
C VAL A 109 -1.42 6.20 -27.76
N ASN A 110 -0.94 6.96 -28.76
CA ASN A 110 -1.19 8.41 -28.85
C ASN A 110 -2.61 8.72 -29.33
N VAL A 111 -3.19 7.87 -30.17
CA VAL A 111 -4.58 8.03 -30.62
C VAL A 111 -5.54 7.83 -29.45
N TRP A 112 -5.33 6.77 -28.68
CA TRP A 112 -6.06 6.53 -27.44
C TRP A 112 -5.24 5.68 -26.48
N SER A 113 -5.12 6.12 -25.22
CA SER A 113 -4.35 5.39 -24.20
C SER A 113 -4.86 3.97 -23.94
N LEU A 114 -6.15 3.69 -24.21
CA LEU A 114 -6.73 2.35 -24.13
C LEU A 114 -6.21 1.38 -25.20
N ASN A 115 -5.58 1.88 -26.27
CA ASN A 115 -4.99 1.03 -27.30
C ASN A 115 -3.87 0.13 -26.76
N LYS A 116 -3.31 0.43 -25.57
CA LYS A 116 -2.41 -0.49 -24.88
C LYS A 116 -3.03 -1.87 -24.63
N ASN A 117 -4.35 -1.96 -24.49
CA ASN A 117 -5.06 -3.23 -24.23
C ASN A 117 -5.12 -4.14 -25.48
N LEU A 118 -4.81 -3.60 -26.67
CA LEU A 118 -4.67 -4.36 -27.91
C LEU A 118 -3.33 -5.11 -27.96
N PHE A 119 -2.41 -4.80 -27.04
CA PHE A 119 -1.18 -5.55 -26.84
C PHE A 119 -1.39 -6.67 -25.81
N PRO A 120 -0.71 -7.81 -25.95
CA PRO A 120 -0.85 -8.91 -25.03
C PRO A 120 -0.41 -8.49 -23.63
N PHE A 121 -1.26 -8.77 -22.64
CA PHE A 121 -1.02 -8.44 -21.24
C PHE A 121 -0.82 -6.93 -20.99
N ALA A 122 -1.34 -6.09 -21.89
CA ALA A 122 -1.17 -4.64 -21.91
C ALA A 122 0.30 -4.16 -21.95
N ALA A 123 1.21 -5.00 -22.44
CA ALA A 123 2.64 -4.70 -22.55
C ALA A 123 2.98 -4.24 -23.98
N THR A 124 3.42 -2.99 -24.13
CA THR A 124 3.80 -2.42 -25.44
C THR A 124 5.23 -2.77 -25.85
N ASP A 125 5.97 -3.46 -25.00
CA ASP A 125 7.32 -3.96 -25.23
C ASP A 125 7.44 -5.46 -24.88
N GLY A 126 8.63 -6.03 -25.12
CA GLY A 126 8.90 -7.44 -24.85
C GLY A 126 8.59 -8.39 -26.02
N PRO A 127 8.77 -9.70 -25.78
CA PRO A 127 8.86 -10.70 -26.85
C PRO A 127 7.52 -10.98 -27.56
N TYR A 128 6.41 -10.66 -26.90
CA TYR A 128 5.06 -11.03 -27.36
C TYR A 128 4.33 -9.94 -28.13
N THR A 129 4.93 -8.77 -28.32
CA THR A 129 4.31 -7.62 -29.01
C THR A 129 3.76 -7.96 -30.41
N GLY A 130 4.30 -9.01 -31.05
CA GLY A 130 3.77 -9.55 -32.30
C GLY A 130 2.40 -10.23 -32.20
N ALA A 131 1.89 -10.60 -31.01
CA ALA A 131 0.50 -11.04 -30.83
C ALA A 131 -0.44 -9.83 -30.66
N PHE A 132 -0.43 -8.92 -31.64
CA PHE A 132 -1.21 -7.68 -31.58
C PHE A 132 -2.65 -7.88 -32.07
N TYR A 133 -3.61 -7.33 -31.33
CA TYR A 133 -5.03 -7.36 -31.70
C TYR A 133 -5.37 -6.18 -32.61
N SER A 134 -5.22 -6.33 -33.92
CA SER A 134 -5.66 -5.30 -34.88
C SER A 134 -7.18 -5.12 -34.80
N PRO A 135 -7.70 -3.92 -34.49
CA PRO A 135 -9.14 -3.71 -34.32
C PRO A 135 -9.85 -3.44 -35.64
N GLY A 136 -9.24 -2.65 -36.54
CA GLY A 136 -9.70 -2.44 -37.92
C GLY A 136 -9.25 -3.57 -38.82
N ILE A 137 -10.20 -4.33 -39.37
CA ILE A 137 -9.93 -5.52 -40.17
C ILE A 137 -10.65 -5.46 -41.52
N GLY A 138 -10.01 -6.00 -42.54
CA GLY A 138 -10.68 -6.37 -43.78
C GLY A 138 -10.64 -5.29 -44.86
N LEU A 139 -11.28 -5.59 -45.99
CA LEU A 139 -11.35 -4.69 -47.14
C LEU A 139 -11.99 -3.33 -46.83
N TRP A 140 -12.94 -3.30 -45.89
CA TRP A 140 -13.64 -2.09 -45.43
C TRP A 140 -13.14 -1.54 -44.09
N GLN A 141 -12.03 -2.07 -43.54
CA GLN A 141 -11.48 -1.64 -42.24
C GLN A 141 -12.54 -1.57 -41.13
N PHE A 142 -13.33 -2.64 -40.98
CA PHE A 142 -14.33 -2.70 -39.93
C PHE A 142 -13.65 -2.74 -38.56
N ASP A 143 -13.84 -1.66 -37.78
CA ASP A 143 -13.28 -1.52 -36.44
C ASP A 143 -14.32 -1.81 -35.36
N SER A 144 -14.02 -2.70 -34.42
CA SER A 144 -14.90 -3.02 -33.28
C SER A 144 -15.42 -1.80 -32.48
N ALA A 145 -14.71 -0.67 -32.44
CA ALA A 145 -15.18 0.57 -31.82
C ALA A 145 -16.33 1.24 -32.58
N GLY A 146 -16.47 0.95 -33.88
CA GLY A 146 -17.59 1.38 -34.72
C GLY A 146 -18.87 0.58 -34.51
N GLY A 147 -18.87 -0.43 -33.63
CA GLY A 147 -20.03 -1.29 -33.37
C GLY A 147 -20.29 -2.34 -34.46
N TRP A 148 -19.26 -2.68 -35.24
CA TRP A 148 -19.35 -3.73 -36.24
C TRP A 148 -19.22 -5.10 -35.56
N ASN A 149 -20.30 -5.89 -35.59
CA ASN A 149 -20.36 -7.22 -34.98
C ASN A 149 -19.72 -8.28 -35.90
N LEU A 150 -18.43 -8.12 -36.18
CA LEU A 150 -17.65 -9.04 -37.02
C LEU A 150 -16.41 -9.50 -36.25
N THR A 151 -16.06 -10.77 -36.43
CA THR A 151 -14.74 -11.31 -36.10
C THR A 151 -13.70 -10.90 -37.14
N ALA A 152 -12.41 -11.19 -36.90
CA ALA A 152 -11.39 -10.99 -37.93
C ALA A 152 -11.72 -11.78 -39.19
N ALA A 153 -12.10 -13.06 -39.07
CA ALA A 153 -12.38 -13.90 -40.23
C ALA A 153 -13.58 -13.39 -41.04
N SER A 154 -14.67 -13.02 -40.38
CA SER A 154 -15.87 -12.50 -41.06
C SER A 154 -15.68 -11.10 -41.65
N ALA A 155 -14.74 -10.30 -41.11
CA ALA A 155 -14.33 -9.03 -41.71
C ALA A 155 -13.39 -9.22 -42.92
N ILE A 156 -12.56 -10.27 -42.94
CA ILE A 156 -11.67 -10.62 -44.05
C ILE A 156 -12.43 -11.28 -45.20
N ASP A 157 -13.32 -12.22 -44.87
CA ASP A 157 -14.16 -12.90 -45.85
C ASP A 157 -15.10 -11.90 -46.53
N THR A 158 -14.86 -11.65 -47.83
CA THR A 158 -15.63 -10.65 -48.56
C THR A 158 -17.08 -11.03 -48.78
N ASP A 159 -17.46 -12.31 -48.71
CA ASP A 159 -18.88 -12.68 -48.81
C ASP A 159 -19.67 -12.14 -47.61
N THR A 160 -19.08 -12.18 -46.41
CA THR A 160 -19.71 -11.65 -45.19
C THR A 160 -19.55 -10.14 -45.09
N SER A 161 -18.33 -9.64 -45.26
CA SER A 161 -18.03 -8.21 -45.09
C SER A 161 -18.64 -7.34 -46.18
N ALA A 162 -18.75 -7.80 -47.43
CA ALA A 162 -19.48 -7.07 -48.48
C ALA A 162 -20.97 -6.99 -48.17
N MET A 163 -21.56 -8.06 -47.63
CA MET A 163 -22.97 -8.06 -47.24
C MET A 163 -23.24 -7.05 -46.12
N GLN A 164 -22.35 -6.98 -45.12
CA GLN A 164 -22.43 -5.98 -44.05
C GLN A 164 -22.31 -4.56 -44.63
N ALA A 165 -21.33 -4.30 -45.48
CA ALA A 165 -21.13 -3.00 -46.11
C ALA A 165 -22.33 -2.60 -46.99
N ALA A 166 -22.85 -3.52 -47.81
CA ALA A 166 -24.00 -3.30 -48.68
C ALA A 166 -25.25 -2.98 -47.87
N THR A 167 -25.49 -3.73 -46.79
CA THR A 167 -26.61 -3.49 -45.88
C THR A 167 -26.54 -2.09 -45.29
N THR A 168 -25.37 -1.66 -44.82
CA THR A 168 -25.17 -0.33 -44.25
C THR A 168 -25.36 0.77 -45.30
N ILE A 169 -24.67 0.68 -46.43
CA ILE A 169 -24.69 1.72 -47.47
C ILE A 169 -26.09 1.85 -48.07
N ALA A 170 -26.74 0.73 -48.42
CA ALA A 170 -28.10 0.75 -48.97
C ALA A 170 -29.11 1.29 -47.95
N TYR A 171 -29.01 0.89 -46.68
CA TYR A 171 -29.87 1.41 -45.62
C TYR A 171 -29.74 2.92 -45.48
N ARG A 172 -28.50 3.43 -45.41
CA ARG A 172 -28.24 4.87 -45.29
C ARG A 172 -28.66 5.64 -46.54
N TRP A 173 -28.48 5.06 -47.73
CA TRP A 173 -29.01 5.63 -48.96
C TRP A 173 -30.53 5.77 -48.90
N CYS A 174 -31.25 4.71 -48.55
CA CYS A 174 -32.71 4.71 -48.43
C CYS A 174 -33.23 5.72 -47.42
N ASN A 175 -32.50 5.90 -46.30
CA ASN A 175 -32.91 6.72 -45.16
C ASN A 175 -32.16 8.05 -45.07
N ALA A 176 -31.66 8.57 -46.20
CA ALA A 176 -31.01 9.88 -46.23
C ALA A 176 -32.01 10.99 -45.83
N PRO A 177 -31.58 11.99 -45.04
CA PRO A 177 -32.45 13.08 -44.62
C PRO A 177 -32.91 13.92 -45.81
N ALA A 178 -34.04 14.62 -45.66
CA ALA A 178 -34.74 15.29 -46.76
C ALA A 178 -33.87 16.32 -47.51
N ASP A 179 -32.93 16.98 -46.83
CA ASP A 179 -31.98 17.95 -47.39
C ASP A 179 -30.89 17.29 -48.28
N ARG A 180 -30.74 15.97 -48.18
CA ARG A 180 -29.78 15.16 -48.95
C ARG A 180 -30.47 14.25 -49.96
N LEU A 181 -31.73 13.88 -49.73
CA LEU A 181 -32.45 12.85 -50.47
C LEU A 181 -32.61 13.16 -51.98
N ALA A 182 -32.78 14.45 -52.34
CA ALA A 182 -32.99 14.90 -53.71
C ALA A 182 -31.70 15.08 -54.54
N ASP A 183 -30.54 15.15 -53.89
CA ASP A 183 -29.23 15.35 -54.52
C ASP A 183 -28.42 14.05 -54.43
N PRO A 184 -28.24 13.29 -55.54
CA PRO A 184 -27.55 12.01 -55.54
C PRO A 184 -26.14 12.04 -54.96
N VAL A 185 -25.38 13.13 -55.18
CA VAL A 185 -24.01 13.30 -54.67
C VAL A 185 -24.04 13.40 -53.15
N ARG A 186 -24.88 14.30 -52.63
CA ARG A 186 -25.05 14.49 -51.18
C ARG A 186 -25.63 13.25 -50.50
N ARG A 187 -26.47 12.51 -51.20
CA ARG A 187 -27.05 11.25 -50.73
C ARG A 187 -26.01 10.14 -50.64
N ARG A 188 -25.10 10.01 -51.62
CA ARG A 188 -23.96 9.08 -51.57
C ARG A 188 -23.00 9.44 -50.44
N ALA A 189 -22.65 10.72 -50.29
CA ALA A 189 -21.81 11.18 -49.18
C ALA A 189 -22.41 10.81 -47.81
N TYR A 190 -23.73 10.96 -47.64
CA TYR A 190 -24.41 10.48 -46.43
C TYR A 190 -24.34 8.96 -46.27
N ALA A 191 -24.52 8.20 -47.35
CA ALA A 191 -24.45 6.74 -47.33
C ALA A 191 -23.05 6.26 -46.91
N TRP A 192 -21.98 6.89 -47.41
CA TRP A 192 -20.60 6.55 -47.07
C TRP A 192 -20.10 7.09 -45.74
N ALA A 193 -20.83 7.99 -45.06
CA ALA A 193 -20.33 8.63 -43.84
C ALA A 193 -20.05 7.67 -42.67
N ALA A 194 -20.41 6.38 -42.78
CA ALA A 194 -19.95 5.32 -41.88
C ALA A 194 -18.42 5.04 -42.00
N TRP A 195 -17.80 5.41 -43.12
CA TRP A 195 -16.36 5.40 -43.35
C TRP A 195 -15.82 6.82 -43.27
N TYR A 196 -14.92 7.06 -42.31
CA TYR A 196 -14.39 8.39 -42.00
C TYR A 196 -13.79 9.07 -43.24
N TYR A 197 -13.14 8.34 -44.15
CA TYR A 197 -12.52 8.93 -45.32
C TYR A 197 -13.51 9.55 -46.32
N CYS A 198 -14.72 8.99 -46.44
CA CYS A 198 -15.72 9.44 -47.41
C CYS A 198 -16.73 10.43 -46.85
N ASN A 199 -16.62 10.84 -45.58
CA ASN A 199 -17.58 11.76 -44.95
C ASN A 199 -17.32 13.25 -45.29
N THR A 200 -16.10 13.60 -45.73
CA THR A 200 -15.67 15.00 -45.99
C THR A 200 -14.97 15.19 -47.32
N ASP A 201 -14.87 14.15 -48.15
CA ASP A 201 -13.93 14.09 -49.26
C ASP A 201 -14.63 13.97 -50.63
N SER A 202 -14.34 14.91 -51.54
CA SER A 202 -14.85 14.85 -52.92
C SER A 202 -14.27 13.67 -53.71
N ARG A 203 -13.13 13.10 -53.26
CA ARG A 203 -12.47 11.98 -53.93
C ARG A 203 -13.30 10.70 -53.95
N CYS A 204 -14.22 10.50 -53.00
CA CYS A 204 -15.13 9.34 -53.03
C CYS A 204 -16.18 9.46 -54.14
N GLU A 205 -16.64 10.67 -54.41
CA GLU A 205 -17.52 10.93 -55.53
C GLU A 205 -16.78 10.80 -56.87
N ASP A 206 -15.59 11.38 -56.98
CA ASP A 206 -14.75 11.23 -58.18
C ASP A 206 -14.43 9.76 -58.47
N ALA A 207 -14.19 8.96 -57.42
CA ALA A 207 -13.97 7.53 -57.55
C ALA A 207 -15.24 6.79 -58.02
N TYR A 208 -16.41 7.15 -57.51
CA TYR A 208 -17.68 6.58 -57.95
C TYR A 208 -17.94 6.87 -59.43
N ASP A 209 -17.76 8.12 -59.85
CA ASP A 209 -17.95 8.53 -61.24
C ASP A 209 -16.97 7.82 -62.18
N SER A 210 -15.73 7.58 -61.73
CA SER A 210 -14.74 6.81 -62.50
C SER A 210 -15.08 5.33 -62.69
N LEU A 211 -15.96 4.78 -61.84
CA LEU A 211 -16.31 3.36 -61.81
C LEU A 211 -17.58 3.03 -62.61
N LEU A 212 -18.34 4.02 -63.09
CA LEU A 212 -19.62 3.77 -63.76
C LEU A 212 -19.66 4.34 -65.17
N THR A 213 -20.05 3.50 -66.13
CA THR A 213 -20.29 3.90 -67.52
C THR A 213 -21.46 3.09 -68.07
N ASP A 214 -22.54 3.76 -68.48
CA ASP A 214 -23.75 3.12 -69.05
C ASP A 214 -24.32 1.94 -68.23
N ASP A 215 -24.43 2.10 -66.91
CA ASP A 215 -24.86 1.05 -65.94
C ASP A 215 -23.98 -0.22 -65.96
N LYS A 216 -22.73 -0.06 -66.39
CA LYS A 216 -21.64 -1.02 -66.24
C LYS A 216 -20.58 -0.48 -65.30
N LEU A 217 -19.91 -1.39 -64.62
CA LEU A 217 -18.80 -1.13 -63.73
C LEU A 217 -17.49 -1.14 -64.52
N ASP A 218 -16.82 0.01 -64.58
CA ASP A 218 -15.50 0.16 -65.17
C ASP A 218 -14.42 -0.17 -64.12
N ILE A 219 -14.07 -1.46 -64.01
CA ILE A 219 -13.03 -1.91 -63.09
C ILE A 219 -12.21 -3.08 -63.68
N GLY A 220 -10.89 -3.02 -63.49
CA GLY A 220 -9.99 -4.10 -63.79
C GLY A 220 -10.16 -5.26 -62.80
N ILE A 221 -9.85 -6.47 -63.25
CA ILE A 221 -10.00 -7.68 -62.44
C ILE A 221 -8.64 -8.30 -62.19
N ASP A 222 -8.37 -8.62 -60.93
CA ASP A 222 -7.22 -9.40 -60.50
C ASP A 222 -7.69 -10.78 -60.04
N SER A 223 -7.52 -11.78 -60.92
CA SER A 223 -7.94 -13.16 -60.66
C SER A 223 -7.07 -13.90 -59.66
N SER A 224 -5.97 -13.29 -59.19
CA SER A 224 -5.11 -13.89 -58.16
C SER A 224 -5.63 -13.72 -56.74
N ILE A 225 -6.73 -12.99 -56.57
CA ILE A 225 -7.31 -12.63 -55.27
C ILE A 225 -8.68 -13.27 -55.11
N ASP A 226 -8.76 -14.20 -54.17
CA ASP A 226 -10.00 -14.85 -53.75
C ASP A 226 -10.71 -14.04 -52.64
N HIS A 227 -11.91 -14.48 -52.27
CA HIS A 227 -12.75 -13.79 -51.27
C HIS A 227 -12.19 -13.88 -49.84
N LEU A 228 -11.26 -14.80 -49.56
CA LEU A 228 -10.58 -14.94 -48.27
C LEU A 228 -9.26 -14.14 -48.22
N GLY A 229 -8.79 -13.62 -49.35
CA GLY A 229 -7.60 -12.78 -49.43
C GLY A 229 -6.32 -13.46 -48.93
N GLY A 230 -6.25 -14.79 -48.99
CA GLY A 230 -5.15 -15.60 -48.47
C GLY A 230 -5.35 -16.14 -47.04
N MET A 231 -6.48 -15.83 -46.39
CA MET A 231 -6.91 -16.48 -45.15
C MET A 231 -7.31 -17.92 -45.44
N GLU A 232 -6.90 -18.85 -44.59
CA GLU A 232 -7.18 -20.27 -44.81
C GLU A 232 -8.24 -20.77 -43.85
N LYS A 233 -9.33 -21.33 -44.40
CA LYS A 233 -10.29 -22.08 -43.61
C LYS A 233 -9.66 -23.41 -43.16
N ARG A 234 -9.75 -23.68 -41.87
CA ARG A 234 -9.18 -24.83 -41.19
C ARG A 234 -10.25 -25.49 -40.32
N VAL A 235 -9.92 -26.68 -39.85
CA VAL A 235 -10.66 -27.39 -38.81
C VAL A 235 -9.74 -27.50 -37.60
N CYS A 236 -10.20 -27.02 -36.46
CA CYS A 236 -9.45 -27.01 -35.21
C CYS A 236 -10.20 -27.73 -34.11
N ASN A 237 -9.44 -28.37 -33.24
CA ASN A 237 -9.88 -28.70 -31.90
C ASN A 237 -9.32 -27.63 -30.98
N VAL A 238 -10.20 -26.87 -30.33
CA VAL A 238 -9.79 -25.92 -29.31
C VAL A 238 -10.38 -26.38 -28.02
N LEU A 239 -9.49 -26.71 -27.12
CA LEU A 239 -9.85 -27.30 -25.87
C LEU A 239 -10.62 -26.20 -25.07
N GLY A 240 -11.62 -26.59 -24.27
CA GLY A 240 -12.58 -25.65 -23.67
C GLY A 240 -13.64 -25.04 -24.63
N LEU A 241 -13.43 -25.05 -25.95
CA LEU A 241 -14.40 -24.54 -26.95
C LEU A 241 -15.08 -25.64 -27.77
N GLY A 242 -14.41 -26.78 -27.97
CA GLY A 242 -14.92 -27.95 -28.68
C GLY A 242 -14.00 -28.47 -29.79
N GLU A 243 -14.40 -29.60 -30.35
CA GLU A 243 -13.69 -30.27 -31.44
C GLU A 243 -14.37 -30.03 -32.79
N GLY A 244 -13.59 -30.12 -33.87
CA GLY A 244 -14.10 -29.97 -35.23
C GLY A 244 -14.60 -28.55 -35.55
N LEU A 245 -14.14 -27.55 -34.80
CA LEU A 245 -14.52 -26.15 -35.00
C LEU A 245 -13.98 -25.64 -36.33
N THR A 246 -14.79 -24.84 -37.03
CA THR A 246 -14.27 -24.03 -38.12
C THR A 246 -13.39 -22.94 -37.53
N CYS A 247 -12.13 -22.90 -37.93
CA CYS A 247 -11.17 -21.88 -37.55
C CYS A 247 -10.54 -21.29 -38.80
N TYR A 248 -10.06 -20.06 -38.72
CA TYR A 248 -9.44 -19.39 -39.86
C TYR A 248 -8.01 -19.00 -39.52
N TYR A 249 -7.06 -19.58 -40.25
CA TYR A 249 -5.65 -19.25 -40.11
C TYR A 249 -5.34 -17.99 -40.94
N ILE A 250 -4.89 -16.95 -40.24
CA ILE A 250 -4.59 -15.62 -40.78
C ILE A 250 -3.09 -15.40 -40.64
N ASP A 251 -2.42 -15.30 -41.79
CA ASP A 251 -0.99 -15.03 -41.88
C ASP A 251 -0.75 -13.84 -42.82
N PRO A 252 -0.31 -12.68 -42.30
CA PRO A 252 -0.04 -11.50 -43.11
C PRO A 252 0.96 -11.74 -44.26
N ALA A 253 1.86 -12.73 -44.13
CA ALA A 253 2.79 -13.09 -45.20
C ALA A 253 2.08 -13.72 -46.42
N ARG A 254 0.84 -14.17 -46.24
CA ARG A 254 0.01 -14.83 -47.27
C ARG A 254 -1.06 -13.93 -47.88
N ALA A 255 -1.21 -12.70 -47.38
CA ALA A 255 -2.19 -11.75 -47.88
C ALA A 255 -2.12 -11.58 -49.41
N GLN A 256 -3.26 -11.65 -50.07
CA GLN A 256 -3.42 -11.43 -51.51
C GLN A 256 -3.75 -9.95 -51.79
N GLY A 257 -3.39 -9.45 -52.97
CA GLY A 257 -3.54 -8.04 -53.32
C GLY A 257 -2.47 -7.13 -52.72
N SER A 258 -2.83 -5.88 -52.44
CA SER A 258 -1.87 -4.89 -51.93
C SER A 258 -1.39 -5.24 -50.52
N ARG A 259 -0.06 -5.30 -50.35
CA ARG A 259 0.62 -5.50 -49.07
C ARG A 259 1.19 -4.20 -48.50
N SER A 260 0.76 -3.04 -48.98
CA SER A 260 1.23 -1.72 -48.52
C SER A 260 1.09 -1.54 -47.01
N TRP A 261 0.04 -2.11 -46.42
CA TRP A 261 -0.23 -2.07 -44.98
C TRP A 261 0.77 -2.90 -44.14
N THR A 262 1.55 -3.80 -44.74
CA THR A 262 2.55 -4.62 -44.02
C THR A 262 3.89 -3.89 -43.81
N PHE A 263 4.11 -2.73 -44.46
CA PHE A 263 5.36 -1.99 -44.38
C PHE A 263 5.59 -1.33 -43.01
N GLY A 264 6.85 -1.16 -42.64
CA GLY A 264 7.27 -0.51 -41.40
C GLY A 264 7.47 -1.49 -40.24
N THR A 265 8.55 -1.29 -39.49
CA THR A 265 8.91 -2.10 -38.33
C THR A 265 8.39 -1.44 -37.07
N TYR A 266 7.76 -2.22 -36.20
CA TYR A 266 7.39 -1.75 -34.87
C TYR A 266 8.63 -1.44 -34.04
N ASP A 267 8.68 -0.26 -33.44
CA ASP A 267 9.71 0.13 -32.48
C ASP A 267 9.06 0.18 -31.09
N PRO A 268 9.39 -0.74 -30.16
CA PRO A 268 8.87 -0.72 -28.79
C PRO A 268 9.20 0.56 -28.02
N ALA A 269 10.24 1.30 -28.41
CA ALA A 269 10.55 2.60 -27.82
C ALA A 269 9.65 3.73 -28.35
N ARG A 270 8.93 3.48 -29.45
CA ARG A 270 7.97 4.39 -30.10
C ARG A 270 6.62 3.70 -30.29
N PRO A 271 5.96 3.24 -29.20
CA PRO A 271 4.65 2.58 -29.27
C PRO A 271 3.53 3.54 -29.74
N ASP A 272 3.89 4.81 -29.90
CA ASP A 272 3.09 5.97 -30.16
C ASP A 272 3.01 6.32 -31.67
N TYR A 273 3.74 5.57 -32.51
CA TYR A 273 3.90 5.84 -33.95
C TYR A 273 3.16 4.83 -34.85
N LEU A 274 3.67 3.59 -34.95
CA LEU A 274 3.12 2.50 -35.76
C LEU A 274 2.88 1.29 -34.84
N THR A 275 1.82 0.52 -35.01
CA THR A 275 1.60 -0.70 -34.21
C THR A 275 2.23 -1.95 -34.85
N PRO A 276 2.44 -3.03 -34.07
CA PRO A 276 3.00 -4.28 -34.60
C PRO A 276 2.17 -4.85 -35.74
N LEU A 277 2.86 -5.42 -36.73
CA LEU A 277 2.21 -6.35 -37.66
C LEU A 277 1.97 -7.66 -36.89
N PRO A 278 0.72 -8.14 -36.77
CA PRO A 278 0.47 -9.37 -36.06
C PRO A 278 1.24 -10.55 -36.65
N LYS A 279 1.80 -11.40 -35.79
CA LYS A 279 2.27 -12.74 -36.17
C LYS A 279 1.07 -13.61 -36.57
N PRO A 280 1.27 -14.72 -37.29
CA PRO A 280 0.16 -15.56 -37.73
C PRO A 280 -0.68 -16.06 -36.55
N PHE A 281 -2.00 -16.08 -36.73
CA PHE A 281 -2.96 -16.45 -35.70
C PHE A 281 -4.19 -17.13 -36.29
N TYR A 282 -4.95 -17.79 -35.42
CA TYR A 282 -6.24 -18.40 -35.74
C TYR A 282 -7.36 -17.50 -35.22
N ASP A 283 -8.40 -17.29 -36.01
CA ASP A 283 -9.64 -16.65 -35.61
C ASP A 283 -10.77 -17.68 -35.51
N ILE A 284 -11.50 -17.67 -34.40
CA ILE A 284 -12.60 -18.59 -34.09
C ILE A 284 -13.74 -17.81 -33.46
N GLU A 285 -14.95 -18.05 -33.95
CA GLU A 285 -16.17 -17.57 -33.31
C GLU A 285 -16.83 -18.72 -32.52
N SER A 286 -17.05 -18.53 -31.22
CA SER A 286 -17.77 -19.50 -30.39
C SER A 286 -18.48 -18.81 -29.23
N GLY A 287 -19.74 -19.19 -28.98
CA GLY A 287 -20.54 -18.64 -27.87
C GLY A 287 -20.75 -17.12 -27.91
N GLY A 288 -20.72 -16.51 -29.10
CA GLY A 288 -20.80 -15.05 -29.26
C GLY A 288 -19.50 -14.28 -28.99
N ASN A 289 -18.39 -15.00 -28.78
CA ASN A 289 -17.05 -14.45 -28.60
C ASN A 289 -16.16 -14.72 -29.82
N GLU A 290 -15.26 -13.78 -30.08
CA GLU A 290 -14.12 -13.90 -30.99
C GLU A 290 -12.89 -14.34 -30.20
N TYR A 291 -12.25 -15.41 -30.64
CA TYR A 291 -10.99 -15.92 -30.12
C TYR A 291 -9.92 -15.74 -31.17
N ARG A 292 -8.85 -15.01 -30.82
CA ARG A 292 -7.63 -14.93 -31.63
C ARG A 292 -6.51 -15.68 -30.93
N ILE A 293 -5.97 -16.70 -31.59
CA ILE A 293 -5.07 -17.67 -30.97
C ILE A 293 -3.75 -17.71 -31.74
N TRP A 294 -2.66 -17.37 -31.06
CA TRP A 294 -1.29 -17.44 -31.55
C TRP A 294 -0.61 -18.70 -31.00
N VAL A 295 -0.29 -19.65 -31.88
CA VAL A 295 0.42 -20.87 -31.50
C VAL A 295 1.94 -20.67 -31.58
N ARG A 296 2.69 -21.40 -30.75
CA ARG A 296 4.15 -21.31 -30.66
C ARG A 296 4.83 -21.62 -31.99
N ASP A 297 4.36 -22.65 -32.68
CA ASP A 297 4.90 -23.12 -33.96
C ASP A 297 4.88 -22.05 -35.07
N ASP A 298 3.96 -21.08 -34.97
CA ASP A 298 3.77 -20.02 -35.95
C ASP A 298 4.46 -18.71 -35.56
N THR A 299 4.48 -18.42 -34.27
CA THR A 299 4.99 -17.17 -33.74
C THR A 299 6.47 -17.19 -33.40
N GLY A 300 7.00 -18.37 -33.06
CA GLY A 300 8.31 -18.55 -32.46
C GLY A 300 8.39 -18.12 -31.00
N PHE A 301 7.24 -17.86 -30.36
CA PHE A 301 7.17 -17.56 -28.93
C PHE A 301 7.40 -18.82 -28.09
N ASP A 302 7.87 -18.62 -26.87
CA ASP A 302 8.01 -19.69 -25.87
C ASP A 302 6.65 -20.15 -25.30
N ILE A 303 5.61 -19.33 -25.42
CA ILE A 303 4.23 -19.61 -25.00
C ILE A 303 3.22 -19.46 -26.15
N GLY A 304 2.10 -20.17 -26.05
CA GLY A 304 0.91 -19.86 -26.83
C GLY A 304 0.16 -18.67 -26.21
N ILE A 305 -0.57 -17.91 -27.01
CA ILE A 305 -1.32 -16.73 -26.54
C ILE A 305 -2.73 -16.77 -27.12
N THR A 306 -3.73 -16.52 -26.28
CA THR A 306 -5.12 -16.37 -26.72
C THR A 306 -5.68 -15.04 -26.25
N ALA A 307 -6.35 -14.33 -27.16
CA ALA A 307 -7.14 -13.14 -26.90
C ALA A 307 -8.61 -13.44 -27.12
N VAL A 308 -9.47 -13.02 -26.20
CA VAL A 308 -10.92 -13.24 -26.26
C VAL A 308 -11.66 -11.94 -26.06
N LYS A 309 -12.69 -11.69 -26.88
CA LYS A 309 -13.70 -10.67 -26.59
C LYS A 309 -15.09 -11.10 -27.10
N PRO A 310 -16.18 -10.54 -26.56
CA PRO A 310 -17.47 -10.61 -27.26
C PRO A 310 -17.37 -9.98 -28.64
N VAL A 311 -17.98 -10.61 -29.65
CA VAL A 311 -17.98 -10.11 -31.04
C VAL A 311 -18.53 -8.68 -31.11
N THR A 312 -19.55 -8.39 -30.30
CA THR A 312 -20.25 -7.11 -30.25
C THR A 312 -19.55 -6.00 -29.46
N SER A 313 -18.39 -6.29 -28.86
CA SER A 313 -17.71 -5.36 -27.95
C SER A 313 -16.50 -4.69 -28.59
N ASN A 314 -16.18 -3.49 -28.11
CA ASN A 314 -14.97 -2.76 -28.51
C ASN A 314 -13.72 -3.45 -27.96
N ALA A 315 -12.79 -3.83 -28.84
CA ALA A 315 -11.58 -4.55 -28.47
C ALA A 315 -10.70 -3.79 -27.45
N ARG A 316 -10.69 -2.45 -27.50
CA ARG A 316 -9.86 -1.60 -26.64
C ARG A 316 -10.23 -1.70 -25.15
N THR A 317 -11.41 -2.20 -24.83
CA THR A 317 -11.92 -2.30 -23.45
C THR A 317 -12.34 -3.70 -23.03
N SER A 318 -12.40 -4.66 -23.94
CA SER A 318 -13.03 -5.97 -23.69
C SER A 318 -12.15 -7.18 -23.97
N VAL A 319 -10.97 -6.99 -24.58
CA VAL A 319 -10.05 -8.10 -24.83
C VAL A 319 -9.45 -8.60 -23.51
N VAL A 320 -9.58 -9.91 -23.30
CA VAL A 320 -8.95 -10.65 -22.21
C VAL A 320 -7.84 -11.53 -22.80
N TRP A 321 -6.66 -11.48 -22.20
CA TRP A 321 -5.46 -12.18 -22.65
C TRP A 321 -5.13 -13.36 -21.75
N SER A 322 -4.71 -14.48 -22.34
CA SER A 322 -4.22 -15.66 -21.64
C SER A 322 -2.91 -16.18 -22.24
N ARG A 323 -2.11 -16.86 -21.41
CA ARG A 323 -0.79 -17.40 -21.75
C ARG A 323 -0.86 -18.86 -22.23
N ALA A 324 -1.90 -19.19 -23.00
CA ALA A 324 -2.10 -20.51 -23.59
C ALA A 324 -2.74 -20.39 -24.97
N SER A 325 -2.42 -21.31 -25.88
CA SER A 325 -3.08 -21.41 -27.20
C SER A 325 -4.17 -22.48 -27.23
N ASN A 326 -3.91 -23.65 -26.64
CA ASN A 326 -4.86 -24.77 -26.50
C ASN A 326 -5.57 -25.17 -27.80
N LEU A 327 -4.96 -24.85 -28.93
CA LEU A 327 -5.49 -25.06 -30.26
C LEU A 327 -4.66 -26.12 -30.96
N CYS A 328 -5.36 -27.13 -31.48
CA CYS A 328 -4.84 -28.04 -32.48
C CYS A 328 -5.54 -27.78 -33.81
N ASP A 329 -4.81 -27.30 -34.81
CA ASP A 329 -5.26 -27.35 -36.20
C ASP A 329 -5.10 -28.79 -36.68
N ILE A 330 -6.22 -29.51 -36.78
CA ILE A 330 -6.21 -30.91 -37.21
C ILE A 330 -6.06 -31.06 -38.74
N THR A 331 -6.26 -29.97 -39.50
CA THR A 331 -6.10 -29.94 -40.96
C THR A 331 -4.63 -30.08 -41.35
N VAL A 332 -3.73 -29.43 -40.60
CA VAL A 332 -2.28 -29.51 -40.84
C VAL A 332 -1.48 -30.11 -39.68
N GLN A 333 -2.16 -30.58 -38.63
CA GLN A 333 -1.56 -31.16 -37.42
C GLN A 333 -0.56 -30.21 -36.75
N ARG A 334 -1.01 -28.98 -36.48
CA ARG A 334 -0.19 -27.88 -35.97
C ARG A 334 -0.75 -27.28 -34.69
N GLY A 335 0.11 -26.79 -33.81
CA GLY A 335 -0.27 -26.36 -32.47
C GLY A 335 -0.30 -27.54 -31.50
N ASP A 336 -1.16 -27.48 -30.49
CA ASP A 336 -1.19 -28.42 -29.36
C ASP A 336 -1.85 -29.78 -29.70
N CYS A 337 -1.59 -30.32 -30.90
CA CYS A 337 -2.22 -31.53 -31.45
C CYS A 337 -1.84 -32.86 -30.80
N ALA A 338 -0.79 -32.87 -29.98
CA ALA A 338 -0.49 -34.02 -29.12
C ALA A 338 -1.49 -34.12 -27.94
N LYS A 339 -2.04 -32.99 -27.49
CA LYS A 339 -3.09 -32.93 -26.45
C LYS A 339 -4.48 -33.31 -26.99
N ALA A 340 -4.73 -33.09 -28.29
CA ALA A 340 -5.98 -33.45 -28.97
C ALA A 340 -6.05 -34.91 -29.49
N ARG A 341 -4.98 -35.71 -29.35
CA ARG A 341 -4.90 -37.10 -29.84
C ARG A 341 -5.12 -38.19 -28.78
N VAL A 342 -5.68 -37.83 -27.62
CA VAL A 342 -5.91 -38.76 -26.50
C VAL A 342 -7.31 -39.38 -26.51
N ALA A 343 -8.08 -39.21 -27.60
CA ALA A 343 -9.44 -39.72 -27.72
C ALA A 343 -9.57 -41.24 -28.02
N ASP A 344 -8.49 -41.94 -28.42
CA ASP A 344 -8.55 -43.37 -28.82
C ASP A 344 -7.59 -44.26 -28.00
N THR A 345 -7.84 -44.42 -26.70
CA THR A 345 -7.26 -45.55 -25.94
C THR A 345 -8.33 -46.42 -25.28
N PRO A 346 -8.06 -47.73 -25.04
CA PRO A 346 -9.07 -48.71 -24.59
C PRO A 346 -9.61 -48.50 -23.16
N TRP A 347 -9.17 -47.46 -22.48
CA TRP A 347 -9.68 -47.03 -21.19
C TRP A 347 -10.43 -45.74 -21.47
N GLY A 348 -11.76 -45.75 -21.38
CA GLY A 348 -12.63 -44.60 -21.67
C GLY A 348 -12.22 -43.29 -20.97
N PRO A 349 -12.93 -42.17 -21.23
CA PRO A 349 -12.45 -40.82 -20.94
C PRO A 349 -11.94 -40.70 -19.50
N ARG A 350 -10.62 -40.53 -19.34
CA ARG A 350 -10.05 -40.23 -18.03
C ARG A 350 -10.41 -38.80 -17.71
N THR A 351 -11.20 -38.61 -16.66
CA THR A 351 -11.22 -37.37 -15.89
C THR A 351 -9.79 -37.10 -15.40
N VAL A 352 -9.12 -36.08 -15.93
CA VAL A 352 -7.75 -35.67 -15.55
C VAL A 352 -7.77 -34.38 -14.74
N ASP A 353 -8.74 -34.26 -13.82
CA ASP A 353 -8.65 -33.26 -12.76
C ASP A 353 -7.29 -33.40 -12.04
N PRO A 354 -6.67 -32.27 -11.65
CA PRO A 354 -5.52 -32.29 -10.77
C PRO A 354 -5.85 -33.12 -9.54
N PHE A 355 -4.91 -33.94 -9.12
CA PHE A 355 -5.03 -34.72 -7.90
C PHE A 355 -3.87 -34.41 -6.99
N GLY A 356 -4.12 -34.53 -5.70
CA GLY A 356 -3.16 -34.12 -4.71
C GLY A 356 -3.68 -34.38 -3.33
N SER A 357 -2.92 -33.91 -2.36
CA SER A 357 -3.33 -33.96 -0.97
C SER A 357 -3.04 -32.64 -0.29
N PHE A 358 -4.02 -32.16 0.47
CA PHE A 358 -3.82 -31.12 1.45
C PHE A 358 -3.36 -31.76 2.77
N ASP A 359 -2.04 -31.94 2.87
CA ASP A 359 -1.38 -32.73 3.91
C ASP A 359 -1.67 -32.15 5.31
N SER A 360 -1.42 -30.86 5.51
CA SER A 360 -1.64 -30.23 6.81
C SER A 360 -1.92 -28.72 6.74
N SER A 361 -2.68 -28.25 7.72
CA SER A 361 -2.79 -26.83 8.09
C SER A 361 -2.34 -26.71 9.54
N GLU A 362 -1.15 -26.16 9.75
CA GLU A 362 -0.58 -26.00 11.08
C GLU A 362 -0.43 -24.51 11.39
N VAL A 363 -0.93 -24.08 12.55
CA VAL A 363 -0.68 -22.73 13.06
C VAL A 363 0.81 -22.68 13.43
N SER A 364 1.60 -21.99 12.62
CA SER A 364 3.07 -21.93 12.78
C SER A 364 3.51 -20.79 13.69
N VAL A 365 2.72 -19.73 13.76
CA VAL A 365 2.80 -18.62 14.73
C VAL A 365 1.38 -18.05 14.89
N LEU A 366 1.10 -17.34 15.98
CA LEU A 366 -0.24 -16.93 16.46
C LEU A 366 -1.34 -16.75 15.41
N ASN A 367 -1.08 -15.96 14.36
CA ASN A 367 -2.03 -15.63 13.30
C ASN A 367 -1.63 -16.20 11.93
N ARG A 368 -0.56 -16.99 11.86
CA ARG A 368 0.01 -17.49 10.62
C ARG A 368 -0.16 -19.01 10.53
N VAL A 369 -0.81 -19.43 9.47
CA VAL A 369 -1.03 -20.85 9.18
C VAL A 369 -0.11 -21.27 8.05
N THR A 370 0.74 -22.25 8.34
CA THR A 370 1.51 -22.96 7.30
C THR A 370 0.65 -24.06 6.72
N LEU A 371 0.53 -24.03 5.40
CA LEU A 371 -0.21 -24.98 4.60
C LEU A 371 0.81 -25.78 3.80
N THR A 372 0.75 -27.10 3.92
CA THR A 372 1.58 -28.00 3.13
C THR A 372 0.71 -28.99 2.37
N GLY A 373 1.22 -29.40 1.23
CA GLY A 373 0.58 -30.43 0.43
C GLY A 373 1.38 -30.69 -0.83
N TRP A 374 0.75 -31.38 -1.74
CA TRP A 374 1.27 -31.63 -3.07
C TRP A 374 0.12 -31.75 -4.05
N THR A 375 0.40 -31.45 -5.31
CA THR A 375 -0.57 -31.62 -6.38
C THR A 375 0.17 -31.99 -7.65
N ILE A 376 -0.43 -32.89 -8.41
CA ILE A 376 -0.01 -33.26 -9.75
C ILE A 376 -1.22 -33.04 -10.64
N ASP A 377 -1.00 -32.26 -11.68
CA ASP A 377 -1.93 -32.21 -12.79
C ASP A 377 -1.51 -33.26 -13.82
N PRO A 378 -2.31 -34.31 -14.07
CA PRO A 378 -1.96 -35.33 -15.06
C PRO A 378 -1.72 -34.77 -16.47
N ASP A 379 -2.19 -33.55 -16.77
CA ASP A 379 -2.04 -32.88 -18.06
C ASP A 379 -0.65 -32.25 -18.29
N THR A 380 0.20 -32.18 -17.25
CA THR A 380 1.59 -31.70 -17.38
C THR A 380 2.57 -32.39 -16.42
N ASN A 381 3.86 -32.38 -16.76
CA ASN A 381 4.93 -32.73 -15.81
C ASN A 381 5.44 -31.52 -15.02
N ASP A 382 5.01 -30.31 -15.39
CA ASP A 382 5.39 -29.08 -14.71
C ASP A 382 4.64 -28.91 -13.37
N PRO A 383 5.23 -28.24 -12.37
CA PRO A 383 4.59 -27.97 -11.10
C PRO A 383 3.23 -27.23 -11.23
N THR A 384 2.19 -27.72 -10.57
CA THR A 384 0.82 -27.18 -10.66
C THR A 384 0.59 -25.95 -9.76
N PRO A 385 -0.12 -24.89 -10.21
CA PRO A 385 -0.56 -23.80 -9.35
C PRO A 385 -1.61 -24.27 -8.33
N VAL A 386 -1.58 -23.67 -7.15
CA VAL A 386 -2.51 -23.93 -6.06
C VAL A 386 -3.08 -22.60 -5.59
N ASP A 387 -4.39 -22.48 -5.65
CA ASP A 387 -5.14 -21.41 -5.01
C ASP A 387 -5.40 -21.75 -3.55
N ILE A 388 -4.99 -20.83 -2.69
CA ILE A 388 -5.28 -20.85 -1.27
C ILE A 388 -6.42 -19.88 -1.02
N SER A 389 -7.53 -20.40 -0.50
CA SER A 389 -8.67 -19.59 -0.09
C SER A 389 -8.90 -19.65 1.41
N VAL A 390 -9.39 -18.54 1.96
CA VAL A 390 -9.77 -18.35 3.35
C VAL A 390 -11.22 -17.88 3.34
N ASP A 391 -12.09 -18.58 4.04
CA ASP A 391 -13.54 -18.29 4.14
C ASP A 391 -14.20 -18.09 2.77
N GLY A 392 -13.77 -18.90 1.79
CA GLY A 392 -14.30 -18.88 0.43
C GLY A 392 -13.70 -17.83 -0.51
N THR A 393 -12.76 -16.99 -0.05
CA THR A 393 -12.06 -15.99 -0.88
C THR A 393 -10.63 -16.41 -1.15
N THR A 394 -10.20 -16.45 -2.41
CA THR A 394 -8.80 -16.74 -2.77
C THR A 394 -7.90 -15.59 -2.32
N VAL A 395 -6.98 -15.88 -1.40
CA VAL A 395 -6.04 -14.89 -0.83
C VAL A 395 -4.64 -14.98 -1.43
N LYS A 396 -4.27 -16.14 -2.01
CA LYS A 396 -2.92 -16.37 -2.52
C LYS A 396 -2.91 -17.49 -3.57
N ARG A 397 -2.07 -17.36 -4.60
CA ARG A 397 -1.74 -18.42 -5.55
C ARG A 397 -0.26 -18.78 -5.42
N VAL A 398 0.06 -20.06 -5.31
CA VAL A 398 1.44 -20.58 -5.23
C VAL A 398 1.67 -21.66 -6.27
N THR A 399 2.93 -21.97 -6.60
CA THR A 399 3.30 -23.06 -7.49
C THR A 399 3.82 -24.23 -6.67
N ALA A 400 3.35 -25.45 -6.94
CA ALA A 400 3.74 -26.64 -6.21
C ALA A 400 5.10 -27.22 -6.65
N ASN A 401 6.16 -26.41 -6.62
CA ASN A 401 7.51 -26.80 -7.11
C ASN A 401 8.48 -27.29 -6.01
N LYS A 402 7.98 -27.58 -4.80
CA LYS A 402 8.81 -28.09 -3.69
C LYS A 402 9.09 -29.58 -3.90
N VAL A 403 10.34 -29.99 -3.69
CA VAL A 403 10.77 -31.38 -3.85
C VAL A 403 10.09 -32.30 -2.83
N ARG A 404 9.41 -33.35 -3.32
CA ARG A 404 8.72 -34.40 -2.56
C ARG A 404 9.06 -35.78 -3.14
N THR A 405 10.18 -36.35 -2.72
CA THR A 405 10.66 -37.67 -3.20
C THR A 405 9.78 -38.83 -2.75
N ASP A 406 9.01 -38.66 -1.68
CA ASP A 406 7.99 -39.60 -1.23
C ASP A 406 6.80 -39.66 -2.21
N VAL A 407 6.41 -38.52 -2.79
CA VAL A 407 5.34 -38.45 -3.80
C VAL A 407 5.80 -39.08 -5.11
N SER A 408 7.01 -38.77 -5.60
CA SER A 408 7.52 -39.33 -6.86
C SER A 408 7.82 -40.83 -6.80
N ALA A 409 8.10 -41.38 -5.61
CA ALA A 409 8.23 -42.82 -5.39
C ALA A 409 6.90 -43.59 -5.56
N VAL A 410 5.76 -42.92 -5.32
CA VAL A 410 4.42 -43.49 -5.45
C VAL A 410 3.80 -43.14 -6.81
N VAL A 411 4.03 -41.92 -7.30
CA VAL A 411 3.50 -41.38 -8.55
C VAL A 411 4.66 -41.14 -9.52
N SER A 412 5.12 -42.20 -10.17
CA SER A 412 6.25 -42.16 -11.09
C SER A 412 5.90 -41.49 -12.43
N GLY A 413 6.81 -40.68 -12.97
CA GLY A 413 6.71 -40.12 -14.33
C GLY A 413 6.61 -38.60 -14.41
N TYR A 414 6.36 -37.93 -13.29
CA TYR A 414 6.13 -36.47 -13.22
C TYR A 414 7.29 -35.67 -12.63
N GLY A 415 8.31 -36.33 -12.06
CA GLY A 415 9.42 -35.68 -11.37
C GLY A 415 9.16 -35.45 -9.87
N ASP A 416 10.11 -34.83 -9.17
CA ASP A 416 10.05 -34.67 -7.71
C ASP A 416 9.45 -33.33 -7.25
N GLU A 417 9.29 -32.35 -8.15
CA GLU A 417 8.90 -30.97 -7.82
C GLU A 417 7.38 -30.76 -7.87
N HIS A 418 6.63 -31.44 -7.00
CA HIS A 418 5.16 -31.38 -6.97
C HIS A 418 4.54 -31.02 -5.61
N GLY A 419 5.38 -30.65 -4.64
CA GLY A 419 4.94 -30.19 -3.31
C GLY A 419 4.70 -28.68 -3.25
N PHE A 420 3.78 -28.22 -2.41
CA PHE A 420 3.66 -26.81 -2.04
C PHE A 420 3.82 -26.61 -0.53
N GLU A 421 4.40 -25.48 -0.16
CA GLU A 421 4.40 -24.98 1.21
C GLU A 421 4.22 -23.47 1.15
N THR A 422 3.24 -22.96 1.89
CA THR A 422 2.94 -21.53 1.92
C THR A 422 2.35 -21.14 3.25
N THR A 423 2.48 -19.86 3.59
CA THR A 423 1.87 -19.28 4.78
C THR A 423 0.78 -18.29 4.39
N VAL A 424 -0.30 -18.30 5.17
CA VAL A 424 -1.37 -17.28 5.15
C VAL A 424 -1.52 -16.71 6.56
N ASP A 425 -1.73 -15.40 6.63
CA ASP A 425 -2.00 -14.70 7.88
C ASP A 425 -3.54 -14.55 8.00
N LEU A 426 -4.09 -14.91 9.16
CA LEU A 426 -5.51 -15.01 9.48
C LEU A 426 -5.80 -14.22 10.75
N THR A 427 -6.95 -13.54 10.81
CA THR A 427 -7.41 -12.89 12.04
C THR A 427 -7.84 -13.90 13.10
N GLY A 428 -8.18 -13.44 14.31
CA GLY A 428 -8.79 -14.28 15.32
C GLY A 428 -10.18 -14.77 14.88
N GLY A 429 -10.49 -16.02 15.22
CA GLY A 429 -11.75 -16.65 14.84
C GLY A 429 -11.59 -17.94 14.05
N GLU A 430 -12.72 -18.56 13.75
CA GLU A 430 -12.77 -19.82 13.02
C GLU A 430 -12.71 -19.50 11.53
N HIS A 431 -11.69 -20.02 10.87
CA HIS A 431 -11.44 -19.82 9.45
C HIS A 431 -11.47 -21.14 8.70
N SER A 432 -12.12 -21.17 7.56
CA SER A 432 -12.04 -22.30 6.63
C SER A 432 -10.93 -22.04 5.62
N VAL A 433 -9.81 -22.75 5.75
CA VAL A 433 -8.69 -22.67 4.81
C VAL A 433 -8.76 -23.82 3.82
N CYS A 434 -8.83 -23.51 2.52
CA CYS A 434 -8.91 -24.51 1.47
C CYS A 434 -7.72 -24.38 0.53
N ALA A 435 -7.26 -25.52 0.03
CA ALA A 435 -6.30 -25.57 -1.06
C ALA A 435 -7.00 -26.15 -2.29
N THR A 436 -6.90 -25.46 -3.40
CA THR A 436 -7.50 -25.83 -4.66
C THR A 436 -6.41 -25.91 -5.71
N ALA A 437 -6.15 -27.11 -6.22
CA ALA A 437 -5.25 -27.29 -7.34
C ALA A 437 -5.89 -26.69 -8.58
N VAL A 438 -5.22 -25.71 -9.17
CA VAL A 438 -5.68 -25.03 -10.38
C VAL A 438 -5.36 -25.95 -11.55
N ASN A 439 -6.40 -26.34 -12.29
CA ASN A 439 -6.20 -27.19 -13.44
C ASN A 439 -5.45 -26.40 -14.53
N ILE A 440 -4.28 -26.88 -14.92
CA ILE A 440 -3.47 -26.34 -16.01
C ILE A 440 -3.86 -27.02 -17.33
N GLY A 441 -4.44 -28.22 -17.27
CA GLY A 441 -5.11 -28.84 -18.39
C GLY A 441 -6.56 -28.39 -18.55
N GLU A 442 -7.20 -28.76 -19.65
CA GLU A 442 -8.60 -28.40 -19.92
C GLU A 442 -9.57 -29.58 -19.87
N PHE A 443 -9.12 -30.77 -19.47
CA PHE A 443 -10.01 -31.90 -19.22
C PHE A 443 -10.15 -32.13 -17.72
N GLY A 444 -11.36 -31.94 -17.21
CA GLY A 444 -11.64 -32.00 -15.79
C GLY A 444 -12.96 -31.30 -15.44
N THR A 445 -13.49 -31.55 -14.25
CA THR A 445 -14.62 -30.79 -13.69
C THR A 445 -14.25 -29.35 -13.30
N GLY A 446 -12.99 -28.97 -13.47
CA GLY A 446 -12.43 -27.65 -13.20
C GLY A 446 -11.28 -27.77 -12.20
N ASP A 447 -10.97 -26.66 -11.52
CA ASP A 447 -10.03 -26.67 -10.42
C ASP A 447 -10.45 -27.70 -9.36
N LYS A 448 -9.50 -28.50 -8.87
CA LYS A 448 -9.80 -29.54 -7.90
C LYS A 448 -9.56 -29.03 -6.49
N SER A 449 -10.64 -28.94 -5.70
CA SER A 449 -10.48 -28.76 -4.25
C SER A 449 -9.77 -29.98 -3.66
N MET A 450 -8.63 -29.73 -3.03
CA MET A 450 -7.87 -30.72 -2.25
C MET A 450 -8.43 -30.87 -0.82
N GLY A 451 -9.53 -30.18 -0.53
CA GLY A 451 -10.18 -30.14 0.77
C GLY A 451 -9.98 -28.81 1.49
N CYS A 452 -10.83 -28.60 2.48
CA CYS A 452 -10.73 -27.49 3.43
C CYS A 452 -10.42 -28.05 4.81
N ARG A 453 -9.71 -27.26 5.61
CA ARG A 453 -9.49 -27.52 7.03
C ARG A 453 -9.96 -26.30 7.80
N SER A 454 -10.80 -26.53 8.82
CA SER A 454 -11.12 -25.51 9.80
C SER A 454 -9.88 -25.25 10.65
N VAL A 455 -9.45 -24.00 10.67
CA VAL A 455 -8.38 -23.53 11.54
C VAL A 455 -8.98 -22.54 12.51
N MET A 456 -8.81 -22.83 13.79
CA MET A 456 -9.19 -21.92 14.86
C MET A 456 -7.97 -21.07 15.19
N ILE A 457 -8.04 -19.77 14.94
CA ILE A 457 -7.06 -18.81 15.45
C ILE A 457 -7.61 -18.26 16.75
N GLU A 458 -6.85 -18.41 17.83
CA GLU A 458 -7.20 -17.79 19.10
C GLU A 458 -7.07 -16.27 18.96
N GLY A 459 -8.21 -15.56 18.88
CA GLY A 459 -8.28 -14.10 18.87
C GLY A 459 -8.15 -13.47 20.26
N GLU A 460 -7.68 -14.21 21.26
CA GLU A 460 -7.38 -13.61 22.56
C GLU A 460 -5.95 -13.02 22.52
N PRO A 461 -5.74 -11.82 23.09
CA PRO A 461 -4.42 -11.25 23.18
C PRO A 461 -3.47 -12.20 23.88
N ILE A 462 -2.26 -12.29 23.37
CA ILE A 462 -1.19 -13.06 23.99
C ILE A 462 -0.07 -12.12 24.40
N GLY A 463 0.66 -12.48 25.44
CA GLY A 463 1.77 -11.67 25.90
C GLY A 463 2.21 -12.08 27.28
N ALA A 464 3.11 -11.29 27.86
CA ALA A 464 3.60 -11.53 29.19
C ALA A 464 3.93 -10.23 29.90
N LEU A 465 3.52 -10.15 31.17
CA LEU A 465 4.12 -9.23 32.12
C LEU A 465 5.48 -9.79 32.57
N GLN A 466 6.54 -9.34 31.93
CA GLN A 466 7.88 -9.93 32.10
C GLN A 466 8.60 -9.45 33.37
N SER A 467 8.43 -8.17 33.74
CA SER A 467 9.03 -7.65 34.97
C SER A 467 8.18 -6.56 35.60
N VAL A 468 8.03 -6.65 36.92
CA VAL A 468 7.53 -5.58 37.78
C VAL A 468 8.60 -5.32 38.82
N VAL A 469 9.31 -4.19 38.69
CA VAL A 469 10.41 -3.84 39.60
C VAL A 469 9.98 -2.65 40.43
N ALA A 470 10.08 -2.78 41.76
CA ALA A 470 9.84 -1.68 42.67
C ALA A 470 10.81 -0.53 42.35
N ALA A 471 10.27 0.67 42.27
CA ALA A 471 11.02 1.90 42.13
C ALA A 471 10.49 2.91 43.14
N VAL A 472 11.24 3.98 43.38
CA VAL A 472 10.79 5.02 44.30
C VAL A 472 9.46 5.61 43.81
N GLY A 473 8.43 5.57 44.67
CA GLY A 473 7.10 6.11 44.37
C GLY A 473 6.24 5.23 43.44
N GLY A 474 6.67 4.01 43.11
CA GLY A 474 5.90 3.15 42.21
C GLY A 474 6.63 1.92 41.70
N VAL A 475 6.34 1.55 40.46
CA VAL A 475 6.92 0.36 39.81
C VAL A 475 7.28 0.66 38.36
N ASN A 476 8.37 0.06 37.89
CA ASN A 476 8.66 -0.05 36.46
C ASN A 476 8.11 -1.38 35.94
N LEU A 477 7.25 -1.29 34.94
CA LEU A 477 6.62 -2.42 34.26
C LEU A 477 7.31 -2.62 32.92
N ARG A 478 7.55 -3.88 32.56
CA ARG A 478 7.96 -4.26 31.21
C ARG A 478 7.26 -5.54 30.79
N GLY A 479 6.88 -5.60 29.53
CA GLY A 479 6.33 -6.78 28.91
C GLY A 479 6.13 -6.60 27.42
N TYR A 480 5.24 -7.39 26.85
CA TYR A 480 4.79 -7.30 25.48
C TYR A 480 3.37 -7.84 25.36
N ALA A 481 2.66 -7.44 24.31
CA ALA A 481 1.33 -7.95 23.98
C ALA A 481 1.09 -7.91 22.46
N PHE A 482 0.50 -8.98 21.94
CA PHE A 482 0.06 -9.13 20.56
C PHE A 482 -1.39 -9.56 20.54
N ASP A 483 -2.08 -9.29 19.45
CA ASP A 483 -3.44 -9.78 19.20
C ASP A 483 -3.50 -10.25 17.76
N ALA A 484 -4.04 -11.44 17.51
CA ALA A 484 -4.17 -11.96 16.15
C ALA A 484 -5.16 -11.13 15.31
N ASP A 485 -6.03 -10.33 15.96
CA ASP A 485 -7.02 -9.49 15.30
C ASP A 485 -6.45 -8.18 14.74
N THR A 486 -5.22 -7.79 15.09
CA THR A 486 -4.59 -6.57 14.57
C THR A 486 -3.07 -6.62 14.59
N ASP A 487 -2.44 -6.01 13.58
CA ASP A 487 -1.00 -5.75 13.56
C ASP A 487 -0.62 -4.45 14.31
N ASP A 488 -1.60 -3.68 14.80
CA ASP A 488 -1.35 -2.45 15.56
C ASP A 488 -0.97 -2.75 17.03
N PRO A 489 -0.16 -1.88 17.68
CA PRO A 489 0.16 -2.01 19.10
C PRO A 489 -1.09 -1.92 20.00
N LEU A 490 -1.27 -2.89 20.91
CA LEU A 490 -2.42 -2.94 21.81
C LEU A 490 -2.37 -1.92 22.95
N GLN A 491 -3.54 -1.62 23.52
CA GLN A 491 -3.65 -1.02 24.84
C GLN A 491 -3.49 -2.07 25.93
N VAL A 492 -2.63 -1.80 26.91
CA VAL A 492 -2.40 -2.61 28.11
C VAL A 492 -2.87 -1.83 29.32
N GLN A 493 -3.95 -2.30 29.93
CA GLN A 493 -4.49 -1.78 31.17
C GLN A 493 -3.68 -2.31 32.35
N VAL A 494 -3.34 -1.43 33.28
CA VAL A 494 -2.63 -1.76 34.51
C VAL A 494 -3.59 -1.64 35.67
N TYR A 495 -3.64 -2.69 36.47
CA TYR A 495 -4.45 -2.77 37.69
C TYR A 495 -3.54 -2.92 38.90
N ALA A 496 -3.91 -2.28 40.01
CA ALA A 496 -3.33 -2.53 41.32
C ALA A 496 -4.44 -2.88 42.30
N ASP A 497 -4.30 -4.01 42.98
CA ASP A 497 -5.29 -4.54 43.93
C ASP A 497 -6.70 -4.56 43.29
N ASP A 498 -6.76 -5.09 42.06
CA ASP A 498 -7.95 -5.23 41.19
C ASP A 498 -8.62 -3.90 40.76
N LYS A 499 -7.97 -2.76 41.02
CA LYS A 499 -8.43 -1.44 40.58
C LYS A 499 -7.62 -0.94 39.39
N TYR A 500 -8.31 -0.48 38.34
CA TYR A 500 -7.66 0.18 37.20
C TYR A 500 -6.92 1.45 37.64
N ILE A 501 -5.66 1.59 37.20
CA ILE A 501 -4.81 2.73 37.54
C ILE A 501 -4.10 3.39 36.34
N ASN A 502 -3.93 2.68 35.22
CA ASN A 502 -3.23 3.21 34.05
C ASN A 502 -3.56 2.43 32.76
N SER A 503 -3.29 3.04 31.61
CA SER A 503 -3.25 2.37 30.29
C SER A 503 -1.94 2.69 29.58
N ILE A 504 -1.40 1.72 28.86
CA ILE A 504 -0.11 1.78 28.17
C ILE A 504 -0.30 1.28 26.74
N THR A 505 0.10 2.04 25.73
CA THR A 505 0.23 1.50 24.38
C THR A 505 1.48 0.62 24.32
N ALA A 506 1.37 -0.60 23.77
CA ALA A 506 2.47 -1.53 23.65
C ALA A 506 3.35 -1.25 22.41
N ASP A 507 3.77 0.00 22.19
CA ASP A 507 4.48 0.46 20.98
C ASP A 507 6.02 0.49 21.09
N VAL A 508 6.59 -0.05 22.18
CA VAL A 508 8.03 -0.05 22.41
C VAL A 508 8.71 -1.08 21.53
N ALA A 509 9.51 -0.58 20.58
CA ALA A 509 10.30 -1.39 19.65
C ALA A 509 11.26 -2.35 20.36
N ARG A 510 11.19 -3.63 20.01
CA ARG A 510 12.03 -4.72 20.53
C ARG A 510 12.43 -5.69 19.43
N SER A 511 13.72 -5.82 19.19
CA SER A 511 14.27 -6.69 18.13
C SER A 511 14.10 -8.17 18.42
N ASP A 512 14.06 -8.57 19.69
CA ASP A 512 13.79 -9.96 20.09
C ASP A 512 12.36 -10.37 19.76
N LEU A 513 11.39 -9.47 19.94
CA LEU A 513 10.00 -9.71 19.53
C LEU A 513 9.86 -9.90 18.03
N ALA A 514 10.54 -9.09 17.21
CA ALA A 514 10.54 -9.26 15.76
C ALA A 514 11.22 -10.56 15.29
N LYS A 515 12.07 -11.16 16.12
CA LYS A 515 12.72 -12.44 15.82
C LYS A 515 11.78 -13.62 16.11
N ASP A 516 11.09 -13.58 17.24
CA ASP A 516 10.20 -14.67 17.69
C ASP A 516 8.79 -14.55 17.08
N HIS A 517 8.35 -13.33 16.76
CA HIS A 517 7.08 -12.99 16.14
C HIS A 517 7.28 -12.04 14.93
N PRO A 518 7.85 -12.51 13.81
CA PRO A 518 8.24 -11.65 12.68
C PRO A 518 7.08 -10.96 11.97
N THR A 519 5.86 -11.50 12.07
CA THR A 519 4.63 -10.96 11.47
C THR A 519 4.26 -9.60 12.04
N PHE A 520 4.23 -9.49 13.36
CA PHE A 520 3.88 -8.28 14.10
C PHE A 520 5.02 -7.24 14.10
N GLY A 521 6.26 -7.69 13.89
CA GLY A 521 7.42 -6.82 13.95
C GLY A 521 7.76 -6.35 15.38
N PRO A 522 8.60 -5.31 15.53
CA PRO A 522 9.21 -5.00 16.82
C PRO A 522 8.32 -4.20 17.78
N ASN A 523 7.25 -3.55 17.32
CA ASN A 523 6.56 -2.50 18.07
C ASN A 523 5.41 -3.02 18.95
N HIS A 524 5.66 -4.08 19.71
CA HIS A 524 4.67 -4.74 20.57
C HIS A 524 5.12 -4.87 22.03
N GLY A 525 6.24 -4.23 22.38
CA GLY A 525 6.72 -4.15 23.76
C GLY A 525 6.03 -3.03 24.53
N PHE A 526 5.91 -3.16 25.85
CA PHE A 526 5.58 -2.03 26.71
C PHE A 526 6.62 -1.86 27.81
N SER A 527 6.89 -0.61 28.16
CA SER A 527 7.75 -0.23 29.29
C SER A 527 7.26 1.09 29.88
N LYS A 528 6.84 1.10 31.15
CA LYS A 528 6.34 2.33 31.80
C LYS A 528 6.55 2.31 33.30
N PHE A 529 6.88 3.47 33.85
CA PHE A 529 6.77 3.73 35.28
C PHE A 529 5.31 4.05 35.65
N VAL A 530 4.78 3.37 36.66
CA VAL A 530 3.43 3.63 37.19
C VAL A 530 3.53 3.93 38.68
N ARG A 531 2.96 5.08 39.08
CA ARG A 531 2.89 5.46 40.50
C ARG A 531 1.98 4.50 41.26
N LEU A 532 2.46 4.05 42.40
CA LEU A 532 1.73 3.16 43.31
C LEU A 532 1.96 3.59 44.74
N ARG A 533 0.93 3.41 45.57
CA ARG A 533 1.06 3.61 47.01
C ARG A 533 1.91 2.51 47.62
N ALA A 534 2.58 2.86 48.72
CA ALA A 534 3.41 1.97 49.51
C ALA A 534 2.68 0.69 49.95
N GLY A 535 3.48 -0.32 50.31
CA GLY A 535 3.04 -1.62 50.77
C GLY A 535 3.08 -2.71 49.70
N ALA A 536 2.66 -3.92 50.07
CA ALA A 536 2.51 -5.02 49.13
C ALA A 536 1.31 -4.75 48.21
N ARG A 537 1.58 -4.63 46.90
CA ARG A 537 0.58 -4.34 45.87
C ARG A 537 0.57 -5.47 44.85
N ARG A 538 -0.61 -6.00 44.55
CA ARG A 538 -0.78 -6.94 43.44
C ARG A 538 -0.96 -6.13 42.16
N VAL A 539 0.06 -6.14 41.30
CA VAL A 539 0.04 -5.41 40.03
C VAL A 539 -0.21 -6.39 38.89
N CYS A 540 -1.28 -6.15 38.13
CA CYS A 540 -1.65 -6.95 36.97
C CYS A 540 -1.57 -6.11 35.70
N ALA A 541 -1.12 -6.72 34.61
CA ALA A 541 -1.23 -6.14 33.28
C ALA A 541 -2.26 -6.94 32.48
N VAL A 542 -3.18 -6.23 31.83
CA VAL A 542 -4.28 -6.81 31.05
C VAL A 542 -4.23 -6.22 29.65
N ALA A 543 -4.01 -7.04 28.63
CA ALA A 543 -4.09 -6.62 27.25
C ALA A 543 -5.56 -6.47 26.84
N VAL A 544 -5.88 -5.31 26.25
CA VAL A 544 -7.19 -5.02 25.70
C VAL A 544 -7.27 -5.62 24.31
N ASN A 545 -8.28 -6.45 24.09
CA ASN A 545 -8.51 -7.13 22.82
C ASN A 545 -8.96 -6.13 21.73
N ALA A 546 -8.47 -6.31 20.52
CA ALA A 546 -8.76 -5.44 19.37
C ALA A 546 -10.03 -5.81 18.58
N ALA A 547 -10.62 -6.99 18.80
CA ALA A 547 -11.74 -7.51 18.03
C ALA A 547 -13.05 -6.70 18.17
N PRO A 548 -13.92 -6.71 17.14
CA PRO A 548 -15.23 -6.06 17.19
C PRO A 548 -16.23 -6.84 18.05
N SER A 549 -16.22 -6.56 19.36
CA SER A 549 -17.20 -6.94 20.40
C SER A 549 -17.54 -8.43 20.55
N GLY A 550 -17.13 -9.02 21.69
CA GLY A 550 -17.49 -10.38 22.09
C GLY A 550 -16.32 -11.21 22.66
N SER A 551 -15.09 -10.72 22.49
CA SER A 551 -13.86 -11.36 22.94
C SER A 551 -13.37 -10.83 24.30
N SER A 552 -12.61 -11.66 25.03
CA SER A 552 -12.06 -11.35 26.35
C SER A 552 -10.78 -10.53 26.23
N ASN A 553 -10.57 -9.60 27.19
CA ASN A 553 -9.25 -9.08 27.48
C ASN A 553 -8.40 -10.15 28.19
N THR A 554 -7.10 -10.22 27.90
CA THR A 554 -6.20 -11.23 28.49
C THR A 554 -5.36 -10.65 29.62
N THR A 555 -5.34 -11.32 30.77
CA THR A 555 -4.39 -10.99 31.84
C THR A 555 -3.01 -11.55 31.49
N LEU A 556 -2.06 -10.66 31.18
CA LEU A 556 -0.68 -10.98 30.81
C LEU A 556 0.16 -11.49 31.98
N GLY A 557 -0.31 -11.24 33.21
CA GLY A 557 0.33 -11.67 34.44
C GLY A 557 0.03 -10.73 35.60
N CYS A 558 0.22 -11.24 36.80
CA CYS A 558 0.11 -10.48 38.04
C CYS A 558 1.32 -10.76 38.93
N THR A 559 1.93 -9.71 39.44
CA THR A 559 3.07 -9.81 40.36
C THR A 559 2.77 -9.01 41.62
N THR A 560 3.00 -9.61 42.78
CA THR A 560 2.97 -8.86 44.04
C THR A 560 4.33 -8.24 44.26
N VAL A 561 4.36 -6.92 44.38
CA VAL A 561 5.57 -6.14 44.60
C VAL A 561 5.37 -5.26 45.83
N THR A 562 6.41 -5.16 46.66
CA THR A 562 6.38 -4.27 47.82
C THR A 562 6.98 -2.94 47.40
N VAL A 563 6.15 -1.89 47.37
CA VAL A 563 6.60 -0.52 47.12
C VAL A 563 6.96 0.10 48.47
N ASP A 564 8.16 0.67 48.55
CA ASP A 564 8.60 1.35 49.76
C ASP A 564 7.81 2.66 49.95
N GLY A 565 7.30 2.85 51.16
CA GLY A 565 6.59 4.07 51.59
C GLY A 565 7.44 5.00 52.42
N GLN A 566 8.67 4.61 52.74
CA GLN A 566 9.50 5.37 53.64
C GLN A 566 9.87 6.72 53.00
N PRO A 567 9.56 7.86 53.65
CA PRO A 567 10.02 9.15 53.18
C PRO A 567 11.55 9.20 53.18
N PHE A 568 12.14 9.93 52.24
CA PHE A 568 13.59 10.08 52.18
C PHE A 568 13.97 11.45 51.63
N GLY A 569 15.23 11.82 51.76
CA GLY A 569 15.69 13.14 51.35
C GLY A 569 17.09 13.45 51.81
N SER A 570 17.45 14.72 51.74
CA SER A 570 18.73 15.24 52.22
C SER A 570 18.56 16.59 52.89
N PHE A 571 19.18 16.75 54.06
CA PHE A 571 19.42 18.04 54.67
C PHE A 571 20.75 18.60 54.15
N ASP A 572 20.69 19.34 53.05
CA ASP A 572 21.87 19.78 52.30
C ASP A 572 22.70 20.80 53.08
N SER A 573 22.08 21.83 53.65
CA SER A 573 22.83 22.86 54.38
C SER A 573 22.00 23.63 55.41
N VAL A 574 22.73 24.16 56.40
CA VAL A 574 22.28 25.20 57.31
C VAL A 574 23.28 26.35 57.24
N SER A 575 22.79 27.59 57.09
CA SER A 575 23.64 28.77 57.01
C SER A 575 23.00 29.93 57.76
N THR A 576 23.79 30.82 58.36
CA THR A 576 23.27 32.04 59.00
C THR A 576 22.51 32.91 57.99
N ALA A 577 21.43 33.53 58.45
CA ALA A 577 20.61 34.47 57.70
C ALA A 577 20.19 35.61 58.64
N PRO A 578 19.81 36.79 58.12
CA PRO A 578 19.25 37.86 58.94
C PRO A 578 18.16 37.36 59.91
N GLY A 579 18.31 37.65 61.20
CA GLY A 579 17.39 37.22 62.26
C GLY A 579 17.36 35.72 62.58
N GLY A 580 18.31 34.92 62.08
CA GLY A 580 18.40 33.49 62.40
C GLY A 580 19.26 32.68 61.43
N PHE A 581 18.69 31.61 60.87
CA PHE A 581 19.39 30.75 59.91
C PHE A 581 18.47 30.23 58.82
N ARG A 582 19.03 29.88 57.67
CA ARG A 582 18.36 29.25 56.55
C ARG A 582 18.65 27.75 56.54
N VAL A 583 17.60 26.96 56.32
CA VAL A 583 17.69 25.53 56.02
C VAL A 583 17.37 25.28 54.56
N TRP A 584 18.15 24.42 53.93
CA TRP A 584 17.98 24.03 52.54
C TRP A 584 18.17 22.52 52.39
N GLY A 585 17.37 21.91 51.52
CA GLY A 585 17.44 20.50 51.21
C GLY A 585 16.28 20.06 50.33
N TRP A 586 16.00 18.76 50.35
CA TRP A 586 14.85 18.17 49.68
C TRP A 586 14.34 16.96 50.46
N ALA A 587 13.07 16.66 50.29
CA ALA A 587 12.46 15.45 50.83
C ALA A 587 11.35 14.98 49.89
N PHE A 588 11.09 13.68 49.91
CA PHE A 588 10.03 13.05 49.16
C PHE A 588 9.37 12.00 50.04
N ASP A 589 8.05 11.94 49.97
CA ASP A 589 7.23 10.90 50.57
C ASP A 589 6.46 10.20 49.43
N PRO A 590 6.69 8.89 49.18
CA PRO A 590 6.00 8.10 48.16
C PRO A 590 4.47 8.11 48.24
N GLU A 591 3.89 8.41 49.39
CA GLU A 591 2.46 8.32 49.64
C GLU A 591 1.71 9.65 49.50
N THR A 592 2.42 10.78 49.33
CA THR A 592 1.82 12.12 49.15
C THR A 592 2.47 12.90 48.00
N ALA A 593 1.69 13.80 47.39
CA ALA A 593 2.23 14.71 46.37
C ALA A 593 3.02 15.88 46.98
N ASP A 594 2.66 16.28 48.20
CA ASP A 594 3.18 17.46 48.89
C ASP A 594 3.89 17.02 50.19
N ALA A 595 5.08 16.47 50.07
CA ALA A 595 5.85 16.03 51.23
C ALA A 595 6.15 17.18 52.21
N LYS A 596 6.41 16.83 53.47
CA LYS A 596 6.66 17.79 54.54
C LYS A 596 7.94 17.48 55.28
N VAL A 597 8.60 18.53 55.77
CA VAL A 597 9.72 18.40 56.71
C VAL A 597 9.43 19.13 58.00
N ARG A 598 9.79 18.51 59.13
CA ARG A 598 9.83 19.15 60.44
C ARG A 598 11.25 19.58 60.75
N VAL A 599 11.39 20.83 61.18
CA VAL A 599 12.66 21.43 61.61
C VAL A 599 12.60 21.64 63.11
N THR A 600 13.50 21.00 63.84
CA THR A 600 13.67 21.18 65.28
C THR A 600 14.96 21.92 65.58
N VAL A 601 14.92 22.81 66.56
CA VAL A 601 16.10 23.53 67.10
C VAL A 601 16.25 23.12 68.56
N ASP A 602 17.43 22.59 68.91
CA ASP A 602 17.74 22.12 70.26
C ASP A 602 16.68 21.15 70.82
N GLY A 603 16.14 20.30 69.94
CA GLY A 603 15.10 19.31 70.26
C GLY A 603 13.65 19.83 70.23
N VAL A 604 13.43 21.13 70.02
CA VAL A 604 12.08 21.74 69.99
C VAL A 604 11.63 21.96 68.54
N LEU A 605 10.43 21.52 68.18
CA LEU A 605 9.83 21.77 66.86
C LEU A 605 9.55 23.27 66.67
N VAL A 606 10.18 23.89 65.68
CA VAL A 606 10.01 25.32 65.39
C VAL A 606 9.32 25.58 64.06
N LYS A 607 9.35 24.62 63.12
CA LYS A 607 8.71 24.76 61.80
C LYS A 607 8.34 23.42 61.19
N THR A 608 7.17 23.37 60.54
CA THR A 608 6.86 22.37 59.50
C THR A 608 6.83 23.10 58.16
N ALA A 609 7.59 22.63 57.19
CA ALA A 609 7.70 23.23 55.85
C ALA A 609 7.20 22.23 54.79
N LEU A 610 6.46 22.74 53.80
CA LEU A 610 6.13 21.98 52.60
C LEU A 610 7.36 21.88 51.70
N THR A 611 7.52 20.75 51.04
CA THR A 611 8.41 20.62 49.88
C THR A 611 7.69 21.19 48.65
N GLY A 612 8.42 21.85 47.77
CA GLY A 612 7.81 22.50 46.59
C GLY A 612 8.76 23.38 45.79
N VAL A 613 9.96 23.63 46.34
CA VAL A 613 11.05 24.34 45.65
C VAL A 613 11.63 23.43 44.57
N GLU A 614 11.90 24.00 43.39
CA GLU A 614 12.42 23.25 42.27
C GLU A 614 13.88 22.81 42.50
N ARG A 615 14.14 21.53 42.24
CA ARG A 615 15.44 20.86 42.33
C ARG A 615 15.66 19.99 41.09
N PRO A 616 16.02 20.60 39.94
CA PRO A 616 16.30 19.86 38.71
C PRO A 616 17.44 18.86 38.86
N ASP A 617 18.40 19.14 39.75
CA ASP A 617 19.50 18.25 40.10
C ASP A 617 18.99 16.94 40.74
N VAL A 618 18.01 17.03 41.64
CA VAL A 618 17.37 15.86 42.26
C VAL A 618 16.56 15.08 41.24
N ALA A 619 15.82 15.78 40.37
CA ALA A 619 15.09 15.14 39.27
C ALA A 619 16.02 14.45 38.26
N GLY A 620 17.27 14.89 38.10
CA GLY A 620 18.26 14.20 37.28
C GLY A 620 18.64 12.81 37.82
N VAL A 621 18.64 12.63 39.14
CA VAL A 621 18.93 11.33 39.79
C VAL A 621 17.65 10.50 39.97
N TYR A 622 16.52 11.15 40.28
CA TYR A 622 15.22 10.53 40.50
C TYR A 622 14.18 11.07 39.49
N PRO A 623 14.27 10.69 38.21
CA PRO A 623 13.48 11.30 37.13
C PRO A 623 11.96 11.14 37.30
N ASN A 624 11.51 10.08 37.96
CA ASN A 624 10.09 9.78 38.12
C ASN A 624 9.37 10.65 39.18
N LEU A 625 10.13 11.39 40.00
CA LEU A 625 9.57 12.18 41.09
C LEU A 625 9.11 13.57 40.63
N GLY A 626 9.76 14.15 39.61
CA GLY A 626 9.58 15.54 39.21
C GLY A 626 10.48 16.49 40.00
N VAL A 627 10.38 17.81 39.73
CA VAL A 627 11.36 18.80 40.24
C VAL A 627 11.00 19.42 41.59
N ARG A 628 9.73 19.37 42.04
CA ARG A 628 9.23 20.22 43.14
C ARG A 628 9.32 19.57 44.52
N HIS A 629 10.49 19.08 44.89
CA HIS A 629 10.73 18.34 46.15
C HIS A 629 11.70 19.04 47.12
N GLY A 630 12.19 20.23 46.76
CA GLY A 630 13.07 21.02 47.61
C GLY A 630 12.31 21.73 48.74
N PHE A 631 13.00 21.94 49.87
CA PHE A 631 12.57 22.84 50.94
C PHE A 631 13.58 23.97 51.15
N ASN A 632 13.05 25.15 51.46
CA ASN A 632 13.82 26.36 51.71
C ASN A 632 13.11 27.25 52.72
N ALA A 633 13.69 27.40 53.91
CA ALA A 633 13.08 28.24 54.94
C ALA A 633 14.13 28.99 55.75
N VAL A 634 13.83 30.24 56.09
CA VAL A 634 14.55 30.99 57.12
C VAL A 634 13.80 30.80 58.43
N ILE A 635 14.53 30.35 59.45
CA ILE A 635 14.05 30.05 60.79
C ILE A 635 14.59 31.13 61.73
N PRO A 636 13.71 31.93 62.35
CA PRO A 636 14.13 32.88 63.37
C PRO A 636 14.81 32.16 64.55
N SER A 637 15.94 32.69 65.01
CA SER A 637 16.73 32.08 66.07
C SER A 637 17.56 33.15 66.77
N SER A 638 17.66 33.07 68.09
CA SER A 638 18.52 33.93 68.88
C SER A 638 20.00 33.69 68.55
N PRO A 639 20.90 34.63 68.86
CA PRO A 639 22.33 34.37 68.85
C PRO A 639 22.72 33.18 69.74
N GLY A 640 23.64 32.35 69.25
CA GLY A 640 24.08 31.14 69.92
C GLY A 640 24.42 30.01 68.95
N THR A 641 25.05 28.96 69.48
CA THR A 641 25.22 27.70 68.77
C THR A 641 23.98 26.84 68.97
N HIS A 642 23.32 26.48 67.87
CA HIS A 642 22.08 25.72 67.85
C HIS A 642 22.27 24.41 67.09
N SER A 643 21.65 23.34 67.59
CA SER A 643 21.54 22.06 66.89
C SER A 643 20.23 22.04 66.08
N VAL A 644 20.34 22.02 64.76
CA VAL A 644 19.20 22.03 63.84
C VAL A 644 19.04 20.64 63.25
N CYS A 645 17.92 19.98 63.50
CA CYS A 645 17.60 18.68 62.91
C CYS A 645 16.42 18.81 61.95
N VAL A 646 16.49 18.08 60.84
CA VAL A 646 15.40 18.01 59.86
C VAL A 646 14.91 16.57 59.78
N THR A 647 13.59 16.40 59.80
CA THR A 647 12.92 15.10 59.68
C THR A 647 11.90 15.17 58.55
N ALA A 648 11.98 14.26 57.58
CA ALA A 648 10.94 14.04 56.59
C ALA A 648 9.74 13.38 57.27
N VAL A 649 8.56 13.97 57.09
CA VAL A 649 7.33 13.51 57.73
C VAL A 649 6.70 12.43 56.86
N ASN A 650 6.30 11.31 57.48
CA ASN A 650 5.47 10.33 56.80
C ASN A 650 3.99 10.73 56.93
N GLU A 651 3.33 10.98 55.80
CA GLU A 651 1.89 11.28 55.77
C GLU A 651 1.04 10.06 55.37
N GLY A 652 1.69 8.97 54.98
CA GLY A 652 1.08 7.73 54.55
C GLY A 652 0.84 6.71 55.68
N ALA A 653 0.24 5.57 55.30
CA ALA A 653 -0.01 4.48 56.23
C ALA A 653 1.18 3.51 56.32
N GLY A 654 2.11 3.56 55.37
CA GLY A 654 3.33 2.77 55.34
C GLY A 654 4.54 3.58 55.81
N GLY A 655 5.37 3.00 56.66
CA GLY A 655 6.63 3.64 57.08
C GLY A 655 6.51 4.59 58.29
N ALA A 656 7.55 5.38 58.50
CA ALA A 656 7.69 6.27 59.65
C ALA A 656 8.46 7.53 59.24
N ASP A 657 8.35 8.59 60.03
CA ASP A 657 9.15 9.80 59.87
C ASP A 657 10.65 9.47 59.78
N GLN A 658 11.36 10.08 58.84
CA GLN A 658 12.78 9.83 58.62
C GLN A 658 13.68 11.01 58.99
N PRO A 659 14.65 10.83 59.90
CA PRO A 659 15.62 11.87 60.17
C PRO A 659 16.53 12.07 58.95
N LEU A 660 16.58 13.29 58.44
CA LEU A 660 17.49 13.70 57.36
C LEU A 660 18.86 14.14 57.91
N GLY A 661 18.99 14.22 59.23
CA GLY A 661 20.21 14.55 59.95
C GLY A 661 20.11 15.83 60.78
N CYS A 662 21.15 16.06 61.59
CA CYS A 662 21.33 17.26 62.38
C CYS A 662 22.60 17.99 61.97
N ARG A 663 22.57 19.32 61.98
CA ARG A 663 23.73 20.17 61.72
C ARG A 663 23.75 21.30 62.75
N SER A 664 24.93 21.66 63.21
CA SER A 664 25.11 22.83 64.09
C SER A 664 25.26 24.10 63.27
N VAL A 665 24.61 25.17 63.71
CA VAL A 665 24.80 26.52 63.18
C VAL A 665 25.09 27.45 64.34
N THR A 666 26.05 28.35 64.16
CA THR A 666 26.30 29.42 65.14
C THR A 666 25.73 30.71 64.57
N VAL A 667 24.60 31.15 65.13
CA VAL A 667 24.03 32.46 64.85
C VAL A 667 24.82 33.46 65.69
N VAL A 668 25.63 34.28 65.03
CA VAL A 668 26.50 35.23 65.73
C VAL A 668 25.69 36.49 66.00
N ALA A 669 25.66 36.94 67.26
CA ALA A 669 25.12 38.25 67.59
C ALA A 669 25.95 39.32 66.87
N ALA A 670 25.30 40.24 66.17
CA ALA A 670 26.00 41.31 65.46
C ALA A 670 25.46 42.67 65.86
N SER A 671 26.36 43.64 66.03
CA SER A 671 25.91 45.01 66.31
C SER A 671 25.12 45.57 65.14
N PRO A 672 24.09 46.38 65.41
CA PRO A 672 23.31 47.02 64.37
C PRO A 672 24.16 47.98 63.53
N ILE A 673 23.87 48.04 62.24
CA ILE A 673 24.55 48.87 61.25
C ILE A 673 23.58 49.91 60.68
N GLY A 674 24.11 51.03 60.21
CA GLY A 674 23.28 52.04 59.57
C GLY A 674 24.11 53.21 59.07
N ASN A 675 23.45 54.17 58.43
CA ASN A 675 24.09 55.37 57.92
C ASN A 675 23.24 56.62 58.19
N LEU A 676 23.89 57.73 58.58
CA LEU A 676 23.24 59.04 58.78
C LEU A 676 23.59 59.86 57.57
N GLU A 677 22.62 59.98 56.68
CA GLU A 677 22.83 60.56 55.37
C GLU A 677 22.64 62.07 55.39
N PHE A 678 21.71 62.55 56.22
CA PHE A 678 21.54 63.98 56.43
C PHE A 678 21.23 64.32 57.87
N ALA A 679 21.74 65.47 58.28
CA ALA A 679 21.64 65.96 59.64
C ALA A 679 21.73 67.49 59.62
N ASN A 680 20.58 68.13 59.37
CA ASN A 680 20.46 69.55 59.06
C ASN A 680 19.91 70.33 60.25
N ARG A 681 20.62 71.40 60.65
CA ARG A 681 20.15 72.33 61.69
C ARG A 681 19.03 73.21 61.15
N GLY A 682 17.92 73.27 61.87
CA GLY A 682 16.77 74.13 61.58
C GLY A 682 16.45 75.04 62.76
N PHE A 683 15.31 75.72 62.68
CA PHE A 683 14.83 76.55 63.78
C PHE A 683 14.44 75.68 64.98
N GLY A 684 15.10 75.89 66.12
CA GLY A 684 14.84 75.19 67.39
C GLY A 684 15.25 73.72 67.48
N GLY A 685 15.91 73.16 66.45
CA GLY A 685 16.21 71.72 66.41
C GLY A 685 17.06 71.26 65.23
N VAL A 686 17.28 69.95 65.14
CA VAL A 686 17.96 69.28 64.03
C VAL A 686 17.02 68.24 63.43
N ILE A 687 17.01 68.16 62.09
CA ILE A 687 16.36 67.07 61.34
C ILE A 687 17.42 66.06 60.95
N LEU A 688 17.22 64.81 61.36
CA LEU A 688 18.11 63.68 61.13
C LEU A 688 17.42 62.69 60.20
N GLY A 689 18.13 62.15 59.22
CA GLY A 689 17.61 61.07 58.39
C GLY A 689 18.67 60.13 57.85
N GLY A 690 18.25 58.89 57.63
CA GLY A 690 19.12 57.80 57.27
C GLY A 690 18.40 56.45 57.33
N TRP A 691 19.15 55.39 57.59
CA TRP A 691 18.62 54.03 57.76
C TRP A 691 19.42 53.26 58.81
N ALA A 692 18.81 52.21 59.35
CA ALA A 692 19.42 51.33 60.33
C ALA A 692 18.83 49.93 60.25
N ILE A 693 19.70 48.92 60.29
CA ILE A 693 19.38 47.49 60.24
C ILE A 693 20.15 46.78 61.36
N ASP A 694 19.55 45.75 61.92
CA ASP A 694 20.18 44.91 62.93
C ASP A 694 20.25 43.46 62.44
N PRO A 695 21.43 42.84 62.27
CA PRO A 695 21.49 41.47 61.79
C PRO A 695 20.82 40.43 62.68
N ASP A 696 20.54 40.78 63.94
CA ASP A 696 19.83 39.92 64.88
C ASP A 696 18.30 39.94 64.65
N THR A 697 17.77 40.79 63.77
CA THR A 697 16.33 40.84 63.44
C THR A 697 16.03 41.39 62.05
N VAL A 698 15.05 40.82 61.35
CA VAL A 698 14.55 41.40 60.09
C VAL A 698 13.58 42.57 60.30
N ALA A 699 13.11 42.77 61.53
CA ALA A 699 12.19 43.85 61.86
C ALA A 699 12.95 45.16 62.09
N PRO A 700 12.36 46.33 61.77
CA PRO A 700 13.02 47.60 62.03
C PRO A 700 13.25 47.82 63.52
N ILE A 701 14.42 48.38 63.83
CA ILE A 701 14.90 48.59 65.20
C ILE A 701 14.60 49.98 65.74
N ASN A 702 14.76 50.13 67.05
CA ASN A 702 14.65 51.42 67.71
C ASN A 702 15.99 52.17 67.63
N LEU A 703 15.92 53.48 67.44
CA LEU A 703 17.04 54.41 67.49
C LEU A 703 16.80 55.39 68.63
N ARG A 704 17.87 55.76 69.33
CA ARG A 704 17.87 56.76 70.39
C ARG A 704 18.73 57.95 69.96
N VAL A 705 18.16 59.14 70.06
CA VAL A 705 18.91 60.39 69.93
C VAL A 705 19.20 60.94 71.31
N THR A 706 20.47 61.24 71.57
CA THR A 706 20.90 61.92 72.80
C THR A 706 21.37 63.33 72.49
N VAL A 707 21.11 64.26 73.41
CA VAL A 707 21.46 65.68 73.33
C VAL A 707 22.34 65.99 74.55
N THR A 708 23.62 66.27 74.31
CA THR A 708 24.67 66.43 75.34
C THR A 708 24.71 65.26 76.32
N GLY A 709 24.59 64.03 75.80
CA GLY A 709 24.63 62.79 76.58
C GLY A 709 23.29 62.34 77.17
N GLU A 710 22.29 63.22 77.26
CA GLU A 710 20.97 62.88 77.80
C GLU A 710 20.02 62.36 76.71
N PRO A 711 19.22 61.30 76.94
CA PRO A 711 18.23 60.82 75.98
C PRO A 711 17.17 61.89 75.66
N ALA A 712 17.09 62.31 74.39
CA ALA A 712 16.11 63.29 73.94
C ALA A 712 14.90 62.65 73.25
N LYS A 713 15.12 61.59 72.46
CA LYS A 713 14.05 60.90 71.74
C LYS A 713 14.43 59.46 71.42
N THR A 714 13.46 58.54 71.49
CA THR A 714 13.59 57.18 70.94
C THR A 714 12.46 56.96 69.93
N PHE A 715 12.77 56.40 68.77
CA PHE A 715 11.81 56.13 67.70
C PHE A 715 12.22 54.88 66.92
N ARG A 716 11.31 54.34 66.10
CA ARG A 716 11.57 53.15 65.28
C ARG A 716 11.93 53.56 63.85
N ALA A 717 13.02 53.03 63.29
CA ALA A 717 13.40 53.29 61.91
C ALA A 717 12.58 52.40 60.96
N ALA A 718 11.29 52.73 60.78
CA ALA A 718 10.35 51.94 59.99
C ALA A 718 9.92 52.63 58.68
N ASP A 719 10.53 53.76 58.32
CA ASP A 719 10.19 54.48 57.09
C ASP A 719 10.71 53.70 55.87
N SER A 720 9.99 53.77 54.74
CA SER A 720 10.37 53.07 53.51
C SER A 720 11.61 53.70 52.84
N ARG A 721 12.59 52.85 52.53
CA ARG A 721 13.83 53.13 51.81
C ARG A 721 14.08 52.01 50.79
N PRO A 722 13.49 52.11 49.59
CA PRO A 722 13.61 51.07 48.57
C PRO A 722 15.06 50.76 48.18
N ASP A 723 15.94 51.78 48.18
CA ASP A 723 17.38 51.63 47.91
C ASP A 723 18.10 50.77 48.97
N VAL A 724 17.73 50.91 50.24
CA VAL A 724 18.24 50.07 51.33
C VAL A 724 17.69 48.65 51.20
N GLY A 725 16.42 48.50 50.84
CA GLY A 725 15.82 47.19 50.53
C GLY A 725 16.50 46.49 49.35
N VAL A 726 16.99 47.23 48.35
CA VAL A 726 17.78 46.67 47.24
C VAL A 726 19.19 46.28 47.69
N ALA A 727 19.86 47.09 48.52
CA ALA A 727 21.21 46.81 49.01
C ALA A 727 21.23 45.67 50.06
N TYR A 728 20.17 45.55 50.85
CA TYR A 728 20.00 44.54 51.90
C TYR A 728 18.67 43.79 51.76
N PRO A 729 18.50 42.95 50.71
CA PRO A 729 17.21 42.32 50.38
C PRO A 729 16.57 41.50 51.49
N GLY A 730 17.37 40.91 52.39
CA GLY A 730 16.89 40.09 53.49
C GLY A 730 16.09 40.84 54.57
N TYR A 731 16.18 42.18 54.61
CA TYR A 731 15.52 43.02 55.62
C TYR A 731 14.31 43.78 55.06
N GLY A 732 14.27 44.02 53.75
CA GLY A 732 13.24 44.83 53.09
C GLY A 732 13.50 46.33 53.18
N GLU A 733 12.55 47.15 52.71
CA GLU A 733 12.74 48.60 52.58
C GLU A 733 12.41 49.41 53.84
N ASN A 734 11.66 48.86 54.79
CA ASN A 734 11.13 49.61 55.95
C ASN A 734 12.14 49.75 57.08
N HIS A 735 13.32 50.30 56.78
CA HIS A 735 14.44 50.47 57.72
C HIS A 735 15.00 51.89 57.72
N GLY A 736 14.29 52.83 57.12
CA GLY A 736 14.62 54.25 57.08
C GLY A 736 14.12 55.02 58.30
N PHE A 737 14.64 56.23 58.48
CA PHE A 737 14.08 57.18 59.42
C PHE A 737 14.21 58.63 58.95
N LEU A 738 13.22 59.44 59.32
CA LEU A 738 13.28 60.90 59.31
C LEU A 738 12.72 61.47 60.61
N VAL A 739 13.56 62.15 61.40
CA VAL A 739 13.16 62.63 62.73
C VAL A 739 13.62 64.06 63.00
N TYR A 740 12.74 64.86 63.60
CA TYR A 740 13.08 66.13 64.22
C TYR A 740 13.34 65.95 65.73
N VAL A 741 14.42 66.57 66.22
CA VAL A 741 14.79 66.63 67.64
C VAL A 741 15.10 68.08 68.00
N ALA A 742 14.43 68.60 69.03
CA ALA A 742 14.70 69.94 69.55
C ALA A 742 16.08 69.97 70.24
N ILE A 743 16.86 71.03 70.01
CA ILE A 743 18.14 71.25 70.67
C ILE A 743 18.24 72.69 71.21
N PRO A 744 18.95 72.93 72.31
CA PRO A 744 19.23 74.28 72.80
C PRO A 744 19.98 75.14 71.77
N ALA A 745 19.94 76.46 71.95
CA ALA A 745 20.67 77.41 71.10
C ALA A 745 22.20 77.34 71.28
N ALA A 746 22.67 76.87 72.43
CA ALA A 746 24.09 76.70 72.74
C ALA A 746 24.69 75.50 71.98
N PRO A 747 26.02 75.49 71.72
CA PRO A 747 26.69 74.37 71.08
C PRO A 747 26.34 73.04 71.76
N THR A 748 25.73 72.13 71.00
CA THR A 748 25.11 70.92 71.55
C THR A 748 25.56 69.70 70.78
N THR A 749 25.98 68.65 71.49
CA THR A 749 26.34 67.38 70.84
C THR A 749 25.10 66.52 70.67
N VAL A 750 24.77 66.17 69.43
CA VAL A 750 23.67 65.26 69.10
C VAL A 750 24.27 63.94 68.61
N CYS A 751 23.91 62.84 69.28
CA CYS A 751 24.32 61.50 68.87
C CYS A 751 23.10 60.65 68.49
N VAL A 752 23.24 59.83 67.44
CA VAL A 752 22.26 58.81 67.06
C VAL A 752 22.81 57.44 67.41
N GLN A 753 22.11 56.73 68.28
CA GLN A 753 22.44 55.37 68.72
C GLN A 753 21.40 54.39 68.18
N LEU A 754 21.86 53.27 67.63
CA LEU A 754 21.02 52.14 67.20
C LEU A 754 20.89 51.22 68.41
N ILE A 755 19.65 50.93 68.80
CA ILE A 755 19.38 50.06 69.92
C ILE A 755 19.40 48.62 69.40
N ASN A 756 20.41 47.86 69.83
CA ASN A 756 20.59 46.48 69.45
C ASN A 756 19.49 45.60 70.06
N VAL A 757 19.01 44.63 69.29
CA VAL A 757 17.98 43.68 69.71
C VAL A 757 18.59 42.33 70.14
N GLY A 758 19.82 41.99 69.73
CA GLY A 758 20.50 40.75 70.14
C GLY A 758 21.58 40.93 71.22
N ALA A 759 21.44 40.24 72.35
CA ALA A 759 22.50 40.14 73.36
C ALA A 759 23.61 39.17 72.88
N PRO A 760 24.90 39.37 73.23
CA PRO A 760 25.45 40.35 74.19
C PRO A 760 26.05 41.61 73.55
N MET A 761 25.88 41.83 72.24
CA MET A 761 26.53 42.94 71.53
C MET A 761 25.97 44.31 71.98
N PRO A 762 26.80 45.36 72.07
CA PRO A 762 26.34 46.67 72.51
C PRO A 762 25.54 47.38 71.41
N ASN A 763 24.76 48.39 71.82
CA ASN A 763 24.21 49.41 70.92
C ASN A 763 25.35 50.06 70.11
N SER A 764 25.13 50.33 68.83
CA SER A 764 26.10 51.06 68.01
C SER A 764 25.77 52.56 68.00
N THR A 765 26.79 53.41 67.94
CA THR A 765 26.60 54.85 67.72
C THR A 765 26.93 55.15 66.27
N LEU A 766 25.95 55.68 65.55
CA LEU A 766 26.02 55.92 64.12
C LEU A 766 26.83 57.18 63.81
N SER A 767 26.58 58.25 64.56
CA SER A 767 27.34 59.50 64.49
C SER A 767 27.04 60.37 65.72
N CYS A 768 28.03 61.14 66.16
CA CYS A 768 27.88 62.26 67.08
C CYS A 768 28.36 63.53 66.38
N ARG A 769 27.55 64.60 66.37
CA ARG A 769 27.91 65.89 65.76
C ARG A 769 27.55 67.04 66.68
N VAL A 770 28.38 68.09 66.67
CA VAL A 770 28.12 69.34 67.38
C VAL A 770 27.34 70.29 66.47
N TYR A 771 26.26 70.86 66.99
CA TYR A 771 25.37 71.78 66.29
C TYR A 771 25.19 73.10 67.03
#